data_AF-A0A0B7A7P1-F1
#
_entry.id   AF-A0A0B7A7P1-F1
#
_cell.length_a   1.000
_cell.length_b   1.000
_cell.length_c   1.000
_cell.angle_alpha   90.00
_cell.angle_beta   90.00
_cell.angle_gamma   90.00
#
_symmetry.space_group_name_H-M   'P 1'
#
loop_
_entity.id
_entity.type
_entity.pdbx_description
1 polymer ?
#
loop_
_entity_poly.entity_id
_entity_poly.type
_entity_poly.pdbx_seq_one_letter_code
_entity_poly.pdbx_strand_id
1 'polypeptide(L)'
;SELLTSWVQSSNLTDGSRHYGFCFIRCFKHYYVPYNNVEEYPYDDSNLDGRDEQEVYAEQLLILPPQLERSEIKPPSLHKININMVLVDSVSHQHFFRSLPKSVSALKEIISQTGSAATVLGFDLVQAVRSRTFETLQTIFSGDVDPLEKPFGTHEIPPRPLNLSFLLRKFKKRGYNTLWVEDLCYLWEWGISKDLHFLNKSSSNKDTWIRMWKRLSENFVDNVDITLAMCKILRSNNVADHFHGPDSVCFNGRHQHEYLLEYAQLYQQTLESSNQSYFLFTMINVGHEDTGRRVQTLDNDLASYLTFTSSLQNTLTVIFSDHGNAYGSFMHSTQEARIELFHPFMIFIVPRNVVRILGNEVMKSLSVNTFRLVSFLDLHQTLNYIIDPTHLSRPGNGLFKVNRKGLFESVSGNRTCDDIPRIMPNLCICQNYETPEVNNTDNNLFAYFALGRLNDEIQRQLMLSQMKIATSEGNSEMTAFKNCEKLVLLSVQNVRKSYGQDKSQTLKMDLHVQQSQIFFVAVNVKYNLHGQGHHTTELEMYDRITPYSMFSVCSDKIDISLCICDVSTTSPNSVPKWNIPQEQDLQNMILFSRFESLVQNIDSEENCLFLVTIKHLIGGVIFVASTCTGMSFVLNVELEAEDEIIYSAPPKAPVVLPGGMVVLGFLYASTADSWTSSMKVSFKVVTDLNKLVDSLPGFT
;
A
#
# COMPACT_ATOMS: atom_id res chain seq x y z
N SER A 1 37.14 25.09 7.19
CA SER A 1 35.93 25.82 7.62
C SER A 1 36.02 27.29 7.25
N GLU A 2 37.10 28.02 7.55
CA GLU A 2 37.23 29.47 7.27
C GLU A 2 37.17 29.86 5.78
N LEU A 3 37.67 29.01 4.87
CA LEU A 3 37.55 29.24 3.42
C LEU A 3 36.11 29.10 2.89
N LEU A 4 35.27 28.27 3.53
CA LEU A 4 33.86 28.09 3.15
C LEU A 4 33.00 29.27 3.63
N THR A 5 33.28 29.79 4.82
CA THR A 5 32.64 31.01 5.34
C THR A 5 32.98 32.23 4.46
N SER A 6 34.24 32.33 4.04
CA SER A 6 34.69 33.37 3.10
C SER A 6 34.08 33.20 1.70
N TRP A 7 33.90 31.96 1.19
CA TRP A 7 33.30 31.74 -0.14
C TRP A 7 31.78 31.98 -0.15
N VAL A 8 31.04 31.63 0.90
CA VAL A 8 29.61 31.96 1.03
C VAL A 8 29.40 33.47 1.23
N GLN A 9 30.36 34.17 1.85
CA GLN A 9 30.32 35.62 1.98
C GLN A 9 30.83 36.39 0.74
N SER A 10 31.69 35.79 -0.09
CA SER A 10 32.28 36.42 -1.29
C SER A 10 31.66 35.99 -2.61
N SER A 11 30.97 34.84 -2.65
CA SER A 11 30.05 34.52 -3.73
C SER A 11 28.80 35.38 -3.55
N ASN A 12 28.57 36.30 -4.47
CA ASN A 12 27.31 37.03 -4.62
C ASN A 12 26.16 36.04 -4.96
N LEU A 13 25.83 35.12 -4.05
CA LEU A 13 24.51 34.46 -4.02
C LEU A 13 23.39 35.45 -3.61
N THR A 14 23.76 36.71 -3.40
CA THR A 14 22.89 37.90 -3.40
C THR A 14 22.28 38.20 -4.77
N ASP A 15 22.78 37.61 -5.86
CA ASP A 15 22.11 37.69 -7.16
C ASP A 15 21.06 36.58 -7.27
N GLY A 16 19.85 36.86 -6.78
CA GLY A 16 18.52 36.44 -7.27
C GLY A 16 18.26 35.03 -7.83
N SER A 17 19.19 34.09 -7.73
CA SER A 17 19.12 32.77 -8.36
C SER A 17 18.31 31.84 -7.47
N ARG A 18 17.21 31.33 -8.02
CA ARG A 18 16.32 30.42 -7.31
C ARG A 18 17.06 29.11 -6.99
N HIS A 19 17.03 28.66 -5.73
CA HIS A 19 17.59 27.37 -5.32
C HIS A 19 16.61 26.58 -4.45
N TYR A 20 16.81 25.26 -4.38
CA TYR A 20 15.89 24.30 -3.78
C TYR A 20 16.37 23.79 -2.41
N GLY A 21 17.01 24.65 -1.63
CA GLY A 21 17.52 24.27 -0.30
C GLY A 21 18.77 23.38 -0.25
N PHE A 22 19.44 23.12 -1.37
CA PHE A 22 20.71 22.39 -1.40
C PHE A 22 21.62 22.78 -2.56
N CYS A 23 22.89 22.36 -2.49
CA CYS A 23 23.84 22.43 -3.60
C CYS A 23 24.82 21.24 -3.56
N PHE A 24 25.26 20.77 -4.74
CA PHE A 24 26.36 19.83 -4.87
C PHE A 24 27.63 20.59 -5.26
N ILE A 25 28.62 20.62 -4.38
CA ILE A 25 29.97 21.10 -4.70
C ILE A 25 30.73 19.96 -5.37
N ARG A 26 31.41 20.23 -6.50
CA ARG A 26 32.27 19.27 -7.21
C ARG A 26 33.70 19.77 -7.27
N CYS A 27 34.64 18.89 -6.96
CA CYS A 27 36.07 19.14 -7.05
C CYS A 27 36.71 18.08 -7.95
N PHE A 28 37.51 18.49 -8.93
CA PHE A 28 38.27 17.58 -9.78
C PHE A 28 39.32 16.83 -8.95
N LYS A 29 39.37 15.50 -9.04
CA LYS A 29 40.50 14.72 -8.52
C LYS A 29 41.58 14.66 -9.59
N HIS A 30 42.63 15.47 -9.46
CA HIS A 30 43.85 15.23 -10.23
C HIS A 30 44.53 13.97 -9.69
N TYR A 31 44.43 12.86 -10.43
CA TYR A 31 45.31 11.72 -10.21
C TYR A 31 46.69 12.07 -10.76
N TYR A 32 47.66 12.29 -9.88
CA TYR A 32 49.06 12.28 -10.27
C TYR A 32 49.45 10.83 -10.51
N VAL A 33 49.54 10.39 -11.76
CA VAL A 33 50.15 9.10 -12.10
C VAL A 33 51.66 9.32 -12.01
N PRO A 34 52.39 8.72 -11.04
CA PRO A 34 53.84 8.80 -11.04
C PRO A 34 54.34 8.04 -12.27
N TYR A 35 55.05 8.72 -13.16
CA TYR A 35 55.88 8.09 -14.19
C TYR A 35 56.92 7.22 -13.48
N ASN A 36 56.63 5.94 -13.25
CA ASN A 36 57.60 4.88 -12.99
C ASN A 36 56.87 3.53 -13.01
N ASN A 37 56.82 2.96 -14.21
CA ASN A 37 56.68 1.55 -14.60
C ASN A 37 55.78 1.44 -15.84
N VAL A 38 56.34 1.90 -16.97
CA VAL A 38 55.88 1.45 -18.28
C VAL A 38 56.55 0.10 -18.50
N GLU A 39 55.88 -0.99 -18.15
CA GLU A 39 56.09 -2.25 -18.87
C GLU A 39 55.25 -2.17 -20.14
N GLU A 40 55.93 -2.22 -21.28
CA GLU A 40 55.34 -2.37 -22.60
C GLU A 40 54.43 -3.60 -22.63
N TYR A 41 53.13 -3.39 -22.80
CA TYR A 41 52.24 -4.38 -23.40
C TYR A 41 51.77 -3.85 -24.76
N PRO A 42 51.75 -4.71 -25.79
CA PRO A 42 51.56 -4.28 -27.17
C PRO A 42 50.12 -3.80 -27.40
N TYR A 43 50.05 -2.69 -28.13
CA TYR A 43 48.87 -2.13 -28.76
C TYR A 43 48.07 -3.20 -29.54
N ASP A 44 46.79 -3.35 -29.21
CA ASP A 44 45.77 -3.76 -30.17
C ASP A 44 44.89 -2.53 -30.46
N ASP A 45 45.05 -2.02 -31.67
CA ASP A 45 44.47 -0.79 -32.19
C ASP A 45 43.19 -1.15 -32.96
N SER A 46 42.10 -1.41 -32.24
CA SER A 46 40.77 -1.51 -32.84
C SER A 46 39.65 -1.33 -31.81
N ASN A 47 39.40 -0.08 -31.43
CA ASN A 47 38.08 0.49 -31.11
C ASN A 47 38.25 1.89 -30.50
N LEU A 48 38.59 2.85 -31.37
CA LEU A 48 38.49 4.28 -31.10
C LEU A 48 37.09 4.74 -31.53
N ASP A 49 36.12 4.61 -30.63
CA ASP A 49 35.00 5.54 -30.55
C ASP A 49 34.36 5.46 -29.14
N GLY A 50 34.52 6.52 -28.35
CA GLY A 50 33.74 6.71 -27.10
C GLY A 50 34.45 6.52 -25.76
N ARG A 51 35.76 6.84 -25.62
CA ARG A 51 36.34 7.05 -24.28
C ARG A 51 36.07 8.49 -23.82
N ASP A 52 34.95 8.71 -23.15
CA ASP A 52 34.86 9.77 -22.14
C ASP A 52 35.98 9.49 -21.13
N GLU A 53 36.99 10.36 -21.06
CA GLU A 53 37.87 10.42 -19.90
C GLU A 53 36.97 10.58 -18.67
N GLN A 54 36.86 9.54 -17.83
CA GLN A 54 36.13 9.62 -16.58
C GLN A 54 36.83 10.66 -15.69
N GLU A 55 36.42 11.92 -15.80
CA GLU A 55 36.76 12.96 -14.85
C GLU A 55 36.22 12.52 -13.49
N VAL A 56 37.11 12.07 -12.61
CA VAL A 56 36.72 11.63 -11.27
C VAL A 56 36.54 12.87 -10.39
N TYR A 57 35.30 13.21 -10.08
CA TYR A 57 34.98 14.28 -9.15
C TYR A 57 34.89 13.76 -7.71
N ALA A 58 35.42 14.51 -6.75
CA ALA A 58 34.93 14.47 -5.37
C ALA A 58 33.71 15.41 -5.31
N GLU A 59 32.58 14.93 -4.76
CA GLU A 59 31.38 15.74 -4.62
C GLU A 59 30.98 15.87 -3.15
N GLN A 60 30.36 16.99 -2.76
CA GLN A 60 29.79 17.21 -1.44
C GLN A 60 28.38 17.82 -1.54
N LEU A 61 27.40 17.21 -0.88
CA LEU A 61 26.06 17.79 -0.70
C LEU A 61 26.06 18.76 0.48
N LEU A 62 25.64 19.99 0.23
CA LEU A 62 25.42 21.01 1.25
C LEU A 62 23.94 21.36 1.34
N ILE A 63 23.44 21.50 2.57
CA ILE A 63 22.11 22.05 2.84
C ILE A 63 22.22 23.59 2.85
N LEU A 64 21.29 24.24 2.16
CA LEU A 64 21.19 25.69 2.08
C LEU A 64 19.90 26.17 2.78
N PRO A 65 19.88 27.36 3.40
CA PRO A 65 18.67 27.94 3.98
C PRO A 65 17.54 28.04 2.96
N PRO A 66 16.26 27.85 3.32
CA PRO A 66 15.16 27.96 2.36
C PRO A 66 15.04 29.37 1.78
N GLN A 67 14.61 29.47 0.52
CA GLN A 67 14.24 30.75 -0.07
C GLN A 67 12.78 31.08 0.24
N LEU A 68 12.57 32.13 1.04
CA LEU A 68 11.24 32.63 1.31
C LEU A 68 10.79 33.58 0.18
N GLU A 69 9.69 33.24 -0.50
CA GLU A 69 9.02 34.22 -1.34
C GLU A 69 8.45 35.33 -0.44
N ARG A 70 8.79 36.60 -0.72
CA ARG A 70 8.21 37.75 -0.02
C ARG A 70 6.73 37.87 -0.42
N SER A 71 5.86 37.17 0.28
CA SER A 71 4.42 37.40 0.19
C SER A 71 4.08 38.77 0.77
N GLU A 72 3.16 39.51 0.12
CA GLU A 72 2.59 40.73 0.70
C GLU A 72 2.13 40.42 2.13
N ILE A 73 2.67 41.18 3.09
CA ILE A 73 2.48 40.98 4.52
C ILE A 73 0.98 41.09 4.83
N LYS A 74 0.26 39.96 4.81
CA LYS A 74 -1.00 39.86 5.53
C LYS A 74 -0.64 39.85 7.00
N PRO A 75 -1.22 40.74 7.83
CA PRO A 75 -0.85 40.83 9.23
C PRO A 75 -0.94 39.44 9.86
N PRO A 76 0.09 39.01 10.59
CA PRO A 76 0.08 37.71 11.24
C PRO A 76 -1.12 37.68 12.19
N SER A 77 -2.00 36.69 12.05
CA SER A 77 -2.92 36.44 13.15
C SER A 77 -2.07 35.79 14.24
N LEU A 78 -1.95 36.47 15.36
CA LEU A 78 -1.16 36.11 16.55
C LEU A 78 -1.52 34.72 17.15
N HIS A 79 -2.39 33.93 16.51
CA HIS A 79 -3.06 32.72 17.01
C HIS A 79 -3.00 31.53 16.02
N LYS A 80 -2.10 31.54 15.03
CA LYS A 80 -1.95 30.41 14.08
C LYS A 80 -1.05 29.32 14.64
N ILE A 81 -1.49 28.08 14.52
CA ILE A 81 -0.72 26.88 14.84
C ILE A 81 -0.04 26.40 13.54
N ASN A 82 1.28 26.29 13.53
CA ASN A 82 2.05 25.64 12.47
C ASN A 82 1.89 24.13 12.57
N ILE A 83 1.89 23.45 11.43
CA ILE A 83 1.73 22.00 11.37
C ILE A 83 3.02 21.38 10.84
N ASN A 84 3.58 20.45 11.62
CA ASN A 84 4.70 19.62 11.22
C ASN A 84 4.28 18.16 11.31
N MET A 85 4.23 17.48 10.17
CA MET A 85 3.87 16.07 10.07
C MET A 85 5.11 15.29 9.64
N VAL A 86 5.46 14.27 10.42
CA VAL A 86 6.61 13.41 10.16
C VAL A 86 6.12 11.97 10.06
N LEU A 87 6.09 11.44 8.85
CA LEU A 87 5.78 10.05 8.57
C LEU A 87 7.08 9.25 8.57
N VAL A 88 7.19 8.24 9.44
CA VAL A 88 8.25 7.22 9.37
C VAL A 88 7.61 5.95 8.83
N ASP A 89 7.84 5.65 7.57
CA ASP A 89 7.13 4.62 6.82
C ASP A 89 7.43 3.23 7.38
N SER A 90 6.40 2.37 7.45
CA SER A 90 6.53 0.95 7.72
C SER A 90 7.06 0.61 9.12
N VAL A 91 6.74 1.42 10.14
CA VAL A 91 7.15 1.21 11.53
C VAL A 91 5.93 1.04 12.45
N SER A 92 5.77 -0.17 13.01
CA SER A 92 4.68 -0.44 13.96
C SER A 92 4.91 0.29 15.29
N HIS A 93 3.86 0.39 16.11
CA HIS A 93 3.93 0.91 17.47
C HIS A 93 5.03 0.20 18.27
N GLN A 94 5.01 -1.12 18.31
CA GLN A 94 5.97 -1.92 19.06
C GLN A 94 7.38 -1.81 18.46
N HIS A 95 7.50 -1.72 17.14
CA HIS A 95 8.78 -1.55 16.45
C HIS A 95 9.43 -0.21 16.78
N PHE A 96 8.67 0.89 16.80
CA PHE A 96 9.15 2.21 17.23
C PHE A 96 9.80 2.15 18.61
N PHE A 97 9.09 1.61 19.61
CA PHE A 97 9.60 1.54 20.99
C PHE A 97 10.79 0.59 21.15
N ARG A 98 10.88 -0.45 20.31
CA ARG A 98 11.96 -1.45 20.35
C ARG A 98 13.22 -0.98 19.61
N SER A 99 13.08 -0.22 18.53
CA SER A 99 14.18 0.11 17.61
C SER A 99 14.63 1.57 17.64
N LEU A 100 13.91 2.46 18.32
CA LEU A 100 14.26 3.88 18.44
C LEU A 100 14.39 4.33 19.91
N PRO A 101 15.24 3.68 20.74
CA PRO A 101 15.32 3.95 22.17
C PRO A 101 15.79 5.38 22.51
N LYS A 102 16.66 6.01 21.72
CA LYS A 102 17.08 7.41 21.96
C LYS A 102 15.92 8.37 21.69
N SER A 103 15.17 8.12 20.61
CA SER A 103 13.97 8.92 20.27
C SER A 103 12.92 8.80 21.36
N VAL A 104 12.70 7.59 21.89
CA VAL A 104 11.83 7.36 23.05
C VAL A 104 12.36 8.07 24.30
N SER A 105 13.67 8.07 24.56
CA SER A 105 14.27 8.82 25.66
C SER A 105 14.03 10.32 25.54
N ALA A 106 14.26 10.89 24.35
CA ALA A 106 14.01 12.31 24.08
C ALA A 106 12.55 12.69 24.35
N LEU A 107 11.59 11.87 23.93
CA LEU A 107 10.17 12.07 24.24
C LEU A 107 9.88 12.02 25.75
N LYS A 108 10.49 11.08 26.49
CA LYS A 108 10.35 10.98 27.95
C LYS A 108 10.98 12.17 28.68
N GLU A 109 12.11 12.67 28.20
CA GLU A 109 12.78 13.85 28.74
C GLU A 109 11.93 15.11 28.55
N ILE A 110 11.27 15.27 27.39
CA ILE A 110 10.31 16.35 27.17
C ILE A 110 9.16 16.25 28.18
N ILE A 111 8.70 15.05 28.54
CA ILE A 111 7.62 14.86 29.54
C ILE A 111 8.08 15.20 30.96
N SER A 112 9.29 14.77 31.35
CA SER A 112 9.76 14.81 32.74
C SER A 112 10.25 16.18 33.20
N GLN A 113 10.60 17.08 32.28
CA GLN A 113 11.06 18.43 32.61
C GLN A 113 9.98 19.22 33.34
N THR A 114 10.25 19.61 34.59
CA THR A 114 9.39 20.48 35.39
C THR A 114 9.25 21.82 34.67
N GLY A 115 8.05 22.14 34.23
CA GLY A 115 7.85 23.30 33.38
C GLY A 115 8.31 23.08 31.92
N SER A 116 8.16 21.86 31.39
CA SER A 116 8.43 21.52 30.00
C SER A 116 7.76 22.47 29.01
N ALA A 117 8.51 22.80 27.95
CA ALA A 117 8.07 23.64 26.84
C ALA A 117 6.94 23.00 26.00
N ALA A 118 6.71 21.69 26.11
CA ALA A 118 5.72 20.96 25.33
C ALA A 118 5.07 19.81 26.13
N THR A 119 3.89 19.38 25.68
CA THR A 119 3.20 18.16 26.12
C THR A 119 3.35 17.09 25.04
N VAL A 120 3.77 15.89 25.41
CA VAL A 120 3.86 14.74 24.49
C VAL A 120 2.69 13.78 24.74
N LEU A 121 2.00 13.38 23.68
CA LEU A 121 0.82 12.52 23.74
C LEU A 121 0.99 11.37 22.72
N GLY A 122 1.35 10.18 23.20
CA GLY A 122 1.40 8.97 22.39
C GLY A 122 0.04 8.28 22.37
N PHE A 123 -0.42 7.87 21.20
CA PHE A 123 -1.68 7.15 21.03
C PHE A 123 -1.40 5.65 20.97
N ASP A 124 -2.00 4.91 21.91
CA ASP A 124 -1.69 3.50 22.14
C ASP A 124 -2.44 2.54 21.21
N LEU A 125 -3.52 3.01 20.56
CA LEU A 125 -4.42 2.17 19.75
C LEU A 125 -4.75 2.87 18.43
N VAL A 126 -3.76 2.96 17.52
CA VAL A 126 -3.93 3.55 16.19
C VAL A 126 -4.12 2.43 15.16
N GLN A 127 -5.26 2.38 14.50
CA GLN A 127 -5.52 1.38 13.46
C GLN A 127 -5.11 1.92 12.08
N ALA A 128 -4.26 1.16 11.37
CA ALA A 128 -3.96 1.44 9.97
C ALA A 128 -5.17 1.14 9.08
N VAL A 129 -5.35 1.97 8.04
CA VAL A 129 -6.42 1.82 7.05
C VAL A 129 -6.14 0.63 6.13
N ARG A 130 -4.88 0.43 5.74
CA ARG A 130 -4.39 -0.66 4.89
C ARG A 130 -2.93 -0.98 5.22
N SER A 131 -2.42 -2.08 4.67
CA SER A 131 -1.01 -2.53 4.66
C SER A 131 -0.06 -1.71 3.78
N ARG A 132 -0.47 -0.53 3.28
CA ARG A 132 0.33 0.32 2.38
C ARG A 132 0.04 1.82 2.57
N THR A 133 0.97 2.66 2.13
CA THR A 133 1.00 4.11 2.36
C THR A 133 -0.15 4.89 1.73
N PHE A 134 -0.51 4.60 0.47
CA PHE A 134 -1.39 5.46 -0.33
C PHE A 134 -2.74 5.75 0.35
N GLU A 135 -3.44 4.73 0.86
CA GLU A 135 -4.75 4.91 1.47
C GLU A 135 -4.69 5.64 2.81
N THR A 136 -3.60 5.49 3.57
CA THR A 136 -3.38 6.30 4.77
C THR A 136 -3.22 7.77 4.39
N LEU A 137 -2.41 8.09 3.38
CA LEU A 137 -2.27 9.47 2.90
C LEU A 137 -3.58 10.01 2.33
N GLN A 138 -4.32 9.21 1.56
CA GLN A 138 -5.63 9.57 1.03
C GLN A 138 -6.60 9.92 2.15
N THR A 139 -6.63 9.11 3.20
CA THR A 139 -7.42 9.35 4.41
C THR A 139 -7.03 10.68 5.07
N ILE A 140 -5.74 10.91 5.31
CA ILE A 140 -5.24 12.09 6.02
C ILE A 140 -5.49 13.38 5.25
N PHE A 141 -5.24 13.39 3.93
CA PHE A 141 -5.24 14.62 3.15
C PHE A 141 -6.58 14.92 2.49
N SER A 142 -7.39 13.90 2.20
CA SER A 142 -8.69 14.09 1.53
C SER A 142 -9.88 13.67 2.37
N GLY A 143 -9.68 12.83 3.39
CA GLY A 143 -10.78 12.22 4.14
C GLY A 143 -11.55 11.18 3.33
N ASP A 144 -11.10 10.86 2.12
CA ASP A 144 -11.66 9.84 1.24
C ASP A 144 -11.14 8.47 1.67
N VAL A 145 -12.08 7.59 2.02
CA VAL A 145 -11.84 6.17 2.28
C VAL A 145 -13.10 5.42 1.89
N ASP A 146 -12.97 4.51 0.94
CA ASP A 146 -14.04 3.59 0.57
C ASP A 146 -13.58 2.14 0.84
N PRO A 147 -14.07 1.50 1.92
CA PRO A 147 -13.78 0.10 2.22
C PRO A 147 -14.24 -0.88 1.13
N LEU A 148 -15.18 -0.47 0.27
CA LEU A 148 -15.76 -1.31 -0.77
C LEU A 148 -15.12 -1.08 -2.15
N GLU A 149 -14.27 -0.06 -2.31
CA GLU A 149 -13.57 0.19 -3.57
C GLU A 149 -12.61 -0.98 -3.86
N LYS A 150 -12.70 -1.55 -5.07
CA LYS A 150 -11.79 -2.63 -5.48
C LYS A 150 -10.35 -2.11 -5.42
N PRO A 151 -9.45 -2.79 -4.71
CA PRO A 151 -8.09 -2.33 -4.56
C PRO A 151 -7.35 -2.48 -5.88
N PHE A 152 -6.37 -1.60 -6.08
CA PHE A 152 -5.37 -1.74 -7.11
C PHE A 152 -4.13 -2.44 -6.53
N GLY A 153 -3.35 -3.13 -7.37
CA GLY A 153 -2.12 -3.81 -6.94
C GLY A 153 -1.04 -2.82 -6.47
N THR A 154 -0.12 -3.23 -5.60
CA THR A 154 0.94 -2.33 -5.09
C THR A 154 1.84 -1.79 -6.19
N HIS A 155 2.05 -2.51 -7.29
CA HIS A 155 2.81 -2.01 -8.44
C HIS A 155 1.96 -1.26 -9.48
N GLU A 156 0.63 -1.25 -9.30
CA GLU A 156 -0.24 -0.47 -10.16
C GLU A 156 -0.19 1.01 -9.74
N ILE A 157 -0.42 1.88 -10.72
CA ILE A 157 -0.68 3.29 -10.47
C ILE A 157 -2.09 3.36 -9.86
N PRO A 158 -2.29 4.13 -8.76
CA PRO A 158 -3.62 4.32 -8.20
C PRO A 158 -4.63 4.74 -9.29
N PRO A 159 -5.90 4.32 -9.24
CA PRO A 159 -6.88 4.74 -10.25
C PRO A 159 -7.09 6.26 -10.29
N ARG A 160 -6.92 6.93 -9.14
CA ARG A 160 -7.05 8.37 -8.96
C ARG A 160 -5.82 8.89 -8.22
N PRO A 161 -5.24 10.04 -8.63
CA PRO A 161 -4.15 10.65 -7.89
C PRO A 161 -4.62 11.11 -6.51
N LEU A 162 -3.68 11.12 -5.57
CA LEU A 162 -3.87 11.65 -4.22
C LEU A 162 -4.35 13.10 -4.28
N ASN A 163 -5.48 13.39 -3.63
CA ASN A 163 -6.07 14.71 -3.61
C ASN A 163 -5.63 15.51 -2.39
N LEU A 164 -4.40 16.02 -2.42
CA LEU A 164 -3.87 16.88 -1.35
C LEU A 164 -4.60 18.23 -1.27
N SER A 165 -5.15 18.67 -2.41
CA SER A 165 -5.85 19.95 -2.53
C SER A 165 -7.03 20.10 -1.58
N PHE A 166 -7.64 18.99 -1.11
CA PHE A 166 -8.76 19.05 -0.19
C PHE A 166 -8.37 19.71 1.14
N LEU A 167 -7.24 19.31 1.73
CA LEU A 167 -6.71 19.87 2.97
C LEU A 167 -5.78 21.06 2.72
N LEU A 168 -4.77 20.91 1.85
CA LEU A 168 -3.71 21.92 1.69
C LEU A 168 -4.23 23.24 1.14
N ARG A 169 -5.27 23.23 0.29
CA ARG A 169 -5.93 24.48 -0.16
C ARG A 169 -6.48 25.30 1.00
N LYS A 170 -6.98 24.67 2.07
CA LYS A 170 -7.52 25.39 3.24
C LYS A 170 -6.41 26.08 4.01
N PHE A 171 -5.27 25.40 4.18
CA PHE A 171 -4.06 25.97 4.76
C PHE A 171 -3.52 27.12 3.89
N LYS A 172 -3.42 26.91 2.57
CA LYS A 172 -2.97 27.96 1.65
C LYS A 172 -3.85 29.19 1.64
N LYS A 173 -5.18 29.05 1.65
CA LYS A 173 -6.12 30.18 1.76
C LYS A 173 -5.91 31.00 3.04
N ARG A 174 -5.40 30.37 4.11
CA ARG A 174 -5.03 31.04 5.37
C ARG A 174 -3.57 31.50 5.42
N GLY A 175 -2.84 31.47 4.30
CA GLY A 175 -1.50 32.04 4.17
C GLY A 175 -0.38 31.15 4.72
N TYR A 176 -0.60 29.84 4.79
CA TYR A 176 0.46 28.89 5.14
C TYR A 176 1.39 28.66 3.93
N ASN A 177 2.68 28.54 4.19
CA ASN A 177 3.62 27.90 3.29
C ASN A 177 3.47 26.38 3.41
N THR A 178 3.68 25.64 2.32
CA THR A 178 3.41 24.20 2.24
C THR A 178 4.60 23.51 1.61
N LEU A 179 5.28 22.66 2.37
CA LEU A 179 6.48 21.94 1.96
C LEU A 179 6.23 20.43 2.09
N TRP A 180 6.55 19.66 1.06
CA TRP A 180 6.54 18.20 1.07
C TRP A 180 7.94 17.68 0.81
N VAL A 181 8.55 17.00 1.77
CA VAL A 181 9.89 16.43 1.60
C VAL A 181 9.88 14.95 1.91
N GLU A 182 10.50 14.16 1.05
CA GLU A 182 10.72 12.72 1.20
C GLU A 182 12.13 12.32 0.80
N ASP A 183 12.56 11.14 1.24
CA ASP A 183 13.82 10.47 0.94
C ASP A 183 13.71 9.46 -0.24
N LEU A 184 12.71 9.63 -1.10
CA LEU A 184 12.56 8.89 -2.36
C LEU A 184 12.96 9.73 -3.58
N CYS A 185 13.26 9.06 -4.68
CA CYS A 185 13.59 9.73 -5.93
C CYS A 185 12.32 10.17 -6.69
N TYR A 186 12.15 11.47 -6.91
CA TYR A 186 11.03 12.03 -7.69
C TYR A 186 10.97 11.56 -9.16
N LEU A 187 12.06 10.97 -9.68
CA LEU A 187 12.14 10.36 -11.02
C LEU A 187 11.92 8.83 -11.00
N TRP A 188 11.55 8.28 -9.84
CA TRP A 188 11.26 6.86 -9.67
C TRP A 188 9.78 6.64 -9.36
N GLU A 189 9.31 5.39 -9.40
CA GLU A 189 7.88 5.04 -9.41
C GLU A 189 7.22 4.95 -8.03
N TRP A 190 7.90 5.41 -6.99
CA TRP A 190 7.43 5.41 -5.60
C TRP A 190 7.42 6.85 -5.04
N GLY A 191 6.70 7.05 -3.93
CA GLY A 191 6.56 8.35 -3.28
C GLY A 191 5.66 9.32 -4.04
N ILE A 192 5.93 10.62 -3.91
CA ILE A 192 5.06 11.69 -4.44
C ILE A 192 4.84 11.62 -5.95
N SER A 193 5.78 11.03 -6.70
CA SER A 193 5.67 10.83 -8.15
C SER A 193 4.53 9.89 -8.53
N LYS A 194 4.38 8.81 -7.76
CA LYS A 194 3.30 7.85 -7.87
C LYS A 194 2.01 8.45 -7.38
N ASP A 195 2.04 9.06 -6.20
CA ASP A 195 0.83 9.58 -5.54
C ASP A 195 0.16 10.69 -6.35
N LEU A 196 0.94 11.54 -7.03
CA LEU A 196 0.41 12.66 -7.84
C LEU A 196 0.39 12.38 -9.36
N HIS A 197 0.72 11.15 -9.78
CA HIS A 197 0.67 10.71 -11.18
C HIS A 197 1.42 11.64 -12.15
N PHE A 198 2.65 12.04 -11.82
CA PHE A 198 3.47 12.86 -12.72
C PHE A 198 4.61 12.10 -13.40
N LEU A 199 4.96 10.89 -12.93
CA LEU A 199 5.92 10.04 -13.59
C LEU A 199 5.30 9.38 -14.84
N ASN A 200 6.03 9.43 -15.94
CA ASN A 200 5.78 8.60 -17.11
C ASN A 200 7.13 8.07 -17.58
N LYS A 201 7.36 6.76 -17.45
CA LYS A 201 8.65 6.11 -17.78
C LYS A 201 9.05 6.26 -19.26
N SER A 202 8.10 6.53 -20.15
CA SER A 202 8.36 6.77 -21.58
C SER A 202 8.65 8.24 -21.91
N SER A 203 8.52 9.16 -20.95
CA SER A 203 8.78 10.59 -21.14
C SER A 203 10.21 10.97 -20.77
N SER A 204 10.68 12.11 -21.28
CA SER A 204 11.95 12.69 -20.85
C SER A 204 11.89 13.19 -19.40
N ASN A 205 13.05 13.30 -18.73
CA ASN A 205 13.13 13.90 -17.39
C ASN A 205 12.63 15.35 -17.37
N LYS A 206 12.78 16.10 -18.48
CA LYS A 206 12.28 17.47 -18.62
C LYS A 206 10.75 17.51 -18.58
N ASP A 207 10.07 16.56 -19.23
CA ASP A 207 8.61 16.49 -19.22
C ASP A 207 8.09 16.07 -17.84
N THR A 208 8.78 15.12 -17.19
CA THR A 208 8.48 14.74 -15.80
C THR A 208 8.62 15.93 -14.85
N TRP A 209 9.68 16.74 -15.00
CA TRP A 209 9.87 17.96 -14.22
C TRP A 209 8.72 18.96 -14.40
N ILE A 210 8.29 19.21 -15.63
CA ILE A 210 7.16 20.12 -15.92
C ILE A 210 5.86 19.59 -15.30
N ARG A 211 5.58 18.29 -15.46
CA ARG A 211 4.39 17.65 -14.88
C ARG A 211 4.41 17.69 -13.35
N MET A 212 5.56 17.43 -12.74
CA MET A 212 5.74 17.47 -11.28
C MET A 212 5.31 18.83 -10.74
N TRP A 213 5.90 19.93 -11.22
CA TRP A 213 5.56 21.27 -10.75
C TRP A 213 4.11 21.66 -11.01
N LYS A 214 3.53 21.23 -12.14
CA LYS A 214 2.11 21.40 -12.41
C LYS A 214 1.25 20.69 -11.36
N ARG A 215 1.53 19.42 -11.07
CA ARG A 215 0.77 18.60 -10.10
C ARG A 215 0.92 19.11 -8.67
N LEU A 216 2.12 19.54 -8.28
CA LEU A 216 2.37 20.16 -6.97
C LEU A 216 1.56 21.44 -6.81
N SER A 217 1.54 22.31 -7.83
CA SER A 217 0.77 23.54 -7.82
C SER A 217 -0.75 23.29 -7.75
N GLU A 218 -1.28 22.36 -8.54
CA GLU A 218 -2.69 21.91 -8.47
C GLU A 218 -3.07 21.38 -7.07
N ASN A 219 -2.09 20.86 -6.34
CA ASN A 219 -2.23 20.29 -5.01
C ASN A 219 -1.78 21.20 -3.87
N PHE A 220 -1.51 22.48 -4.15
CA PHE A 220 -1.16 23.46 -3.14
C PHE A 220 0.09 23.08 -2.33
N VAL A 221 1.08 22.47 -2.99
CA VAL A 221 2.43 22.24 -2.47
C VAL A 221 3.37 23.26 -3.11
N ASP A 222 4.06 24.07 -2.31
CA ASP A 222 4.95 25.12 -2.85
C ASP A 222 6.25 24.55 -3.38
N ASN A 223 6.78 23.57 -2.67
CA ASN A 223 8.12 23.07 -2.94
C ASN A 223 8.31 21.65 -2.39
N VAL A 224 9.35 21.00 -2.92
CA VAL A 224 9.87 19.69 -2.50
C VAL A 224 11.36 19.72 -2.16
N ASP A 225 12.03 20.83 -2.46
CA ASP A 225 13.38 21.18 -2.00
C ASP A 225 14.38 20.02 -1.98
N ILE A 226 14.82 19.60 -0.78
CA ILE A 226 15.86 18.59 -0.58
C ILE A 226 15.52 17.23 -1.20
N THR A 227 14.24 16.92 -1.43
CA THR A 227 13.82 15.72 -2.17
C THR A 227 14.45 15.63 -3.56
N LEU A 228 14.73 16.77 -4.21
CA LEU A 228 15.36 16.79 -5.52
C LEU A 228 16.81 16.27 -5.49
N ALA A 229 17.46 16.23 -4.33
CA ALA A 229 18.79 15.63 -4.15
C ALA A 229 18.74 14.09 -4.03
N MET A 230 17.60 13.50 -3.67
CA MET A 230 17.48 12.09 -3.30
C MET A 230 17.78 11.14 -4.45
N CYS A 231 17.38 11.48 -5.68
CA CYS A 231 17.72 10.70 -6.87
C CYS A 231 19.25 10.51 -7.03
N LYS A 232 20.04 11.53 -6.68
CA LYS A 232 21.50 11.46 -6.76
C LYS A 232 22.08 10.62 -5.62
N ILE A 233 21.57 10.78 -4.40
CA ILE A 233 21.96 9.97 -3.25
C ILE A 233 21.69 8.48 -3.51
N LEU A 234 20.50 8.13 -3.97
CA LEU A 234 20.12 6.74 -4.26
C LEU A 234 20.99 6.16 -5.38
N ARG A 235 21.21 6.93 -6.47
CA ARG A 235 22.09 6.50 -7.57
C ARG A 235 23.53 6.25 -7.11
N SER A 236 24.09 7.07 -6.22
CA SER A 236 25.44 6.82 -5.69
C SER A 236 25.54 5.58 -4.80
N ASN A 237 24.40 5.04 -4.34
CA ASN A 237 24.30 3.77 -3.64
C ASN A 237 23.89 2.61 -4.57
N ASN A 238 23.92 2.82 -5.90
CA ASN A 238 23.56 1.84 -6.94
C ASN A 238 22.14 1.29 -6.84
N VAL A 239 21.21 2.09 -6.33
CA VAL A 239 19.79 1.71 -6.21
C VAL A 239 18.87 2.83 -6.70
N ALA A 240 17.65 2.47 -7.11
CA ALA A 240 16.62 3.42 -7.53
C ALA A 240 15.66 3.81 -6.38
N ASP A 241 15.45 2.87 -5.46
CA ASP A 241 14.81 3.00 -4.16
C ASP A 241 15.59 2.14 -3.15
N HIS A 242 15.25 2.21 -1.86
CA HIS A 242 15.99 1.49 -0.83
C HIS A 242 15.19 0.38 -0.15
N PHE A 243 14.10 -0.10 -0.76
CA PHE A 243 13.19 -1.02 -0.08
C PHE A 243 13.78 -2.43 0.12
N HIS A 244 14.66 -2.86 -0.80
CA HIS A 244 15.26 -4.19 -0.78
C HIS A 244 16.80 -4.16 -0.66
N GLY A 245 17.30 -3.18 0.08
CA GLY A 245 18.73 -2.92 0.27
C GLY A 245 19.15 -1.57 -0.32
N PRO A 246 20.40 -1.12 -0.09
CA PRO A 246 21.45 -1.73 0.75
C PRO A 246 21.16 -1.60 2.26
N ASP A 247 22.00 -2.16 3.14
CA ASP A 247 21.82 -2.05 4.61
C ASP A 247 21.78 -0.59 5.10
N SER A 248 22.39 0.34 4.37
CA SER A 248 22.37 1.77 4.66
C SER A 248 22.49 2.59 3.38
N VAL A 249 21.70 3.65 3.26
CA VAL A 249 21.83 4.64 2.18
C VAL A 249 22.57 5.85 2.72
N CYS A 250 23.75 6.11 2.18
CA CYS A 250 24.62 7.18 2.66
C CYS A 250 25.11 8.08 1.52
N PHE A 251 25.35 9.35 1.82
CA PHE A 251 26.03 10.28 0.93
C PHE A 251 27.00 11.13 1.75
N ASN A 252 28.24 11.28 1.29
CA ASN A 252 29.31 11.97 2.02
C ASN A 252 29.48 11.54 3.49
N GLY A 253 29.33 10.24 3.78
CA GLY A 253 29.51 9.70 5.13
C GLY A 253 28.36 9.97 6.09
N ARG A 254 27.22 10.47 5.60
CA ARG A 254 25.99 10.73 6.35
C ARG A 254 24.85 9.89 5.80
N HIS A 255 23.95 9.44 6.66
CA HIS A 255 22.72 8.77 6.25
C HIS A 255 21.81 9.75 5.50
N GLN A 256 21.04 9.22 4.54
CA GLN A 256 20.13 10.01 3.71
C GLN A 256 19.13 10.85 4.52
N HIS A 257 18.54 10.28 5.58
CA HIS A 257 17.56 10.96 6.42
C HIS A 257 18.15 12.13 7.23
N GLU A 258 19.47 12.17 7.45
CA GLU A 258 20.11 13.30 8.13
C GLU A 258 19.95 14.60 7.33
N TYR A 259 20.14 14.55 6.01
CA TYR A 259 19.97 15.70 5.12
C TYR A 259 18.52 16.20 5.12
N LEU A 260 17.57 15.25 5.16
CA LEU A 260 16.14 15.53 5.18
C LEU A 260 15.72 16.24 6.48
N LEU A 261 16.14 15.71 7.64
CA LEU A 261 15.84 16.28 8.96
C LEU A 261 16.57 17.61 9.19
N GLU A 262 17.81 17.75 8.73
CA GLU A 262 18.56 19.02 8.79
C GLU A 262 17.86 20.12 8.00
N TYR A 263 17.42 19.81 6.77
CA TYR A 263 16.69 20.78 5.95
C TYR A 263 15.33 21.14 6.57
N ALA A 264 14.59 20.16 7.08
CA ALA A 264 13.32 20.40 7.78
C ALA A 264 13.51 21.35 8.98
N GLN A 265 14.55 21.12 9.78
CA GLN A 265 14.90 22.00 10.90
C GLN A 265 15.21 23.43 10.44
N LEU A 266 16.07 23.60 9.43
CA LEU A 266 16.40 24.91 8.87
C LEU A 266 15.17 25.63 8.30
N TYR A 267 14.27 24.89 7.64
CA TYR A 267 13.01 25.41 7.13
C TYR A 267 12.16 25.97 8.27
N GLN A 268 11.89 25.16 9.29
CA GLN A 268 11.05 25.55 10.43
C GLN A 268 11.63 26.75 11.19
N GLN A 269 12.94 26.78 11.44
CA GLN A 269 13.61 27.91 12.07
C GLN A 269 13.45 29.21 11.26
N THR A 270 13.60 29.12 9.94
CA THR A 270 13.50 30.28 9.04
C THR A 270 12.07 30.84 9.00
N LEU A 271 11.07 29.97 8.95
CA LEU A 271 9.65 30.36 8.92
C LEU A 271 9.20 30.92 10.28
N GLU A 272 9.57 30.30 11.40
CA GLU A 272 9.24 30.79 12.75
C GLU A 272 9.89 32.15 13.03
N SER A 273 11.18 32.32 12.70
CA SER A 273 11.87 33.61 12.88
C SER A 273 11.32 34.73 11.99
N SER A 274 10.76 34.36 10.83
CA SER A 274 10.09 35.29 9.91
C SER A 274 8.59 35.45 10.20
N ASN A 275 8.08 34.82 11.27
CA ASN A 275 6.66 34.80 11.66
C ASN A 275 5.71 34.41 10.51
N GLN A 276 6.13 33.45 9.69
CA GLN A 276 5.35 32.91 8.59
C GLN A 276 4.77 31.55 8.97
N SER A 277 3.48 31.36 8.70
CA SER A 277 2.82 30.09 8.99
C SER A 277 3.22 29.01 7.99
N TYR A 278 3.30 27.76 8.43
CA TYR A 278 3.67 26.66 7.55
C TYR A 278 2.97 25.33 7.88
N PHE A 279 2.83 24.50 6.85
CA PHE A 279 2.46 23.10 6.89
C PHE A 279 3.61 22.32 6.24
N LEU A 280 4.35 21.58 7.05
CA LEU A 280 5.46 20.74 6.61
C LEU A 280 5.04 19.28 6.70
N PHE A 281 5.20 18.54 5.61
CA PHE A 281 5.08 17.09 5.58
C PHE A 281 6.42 16.48 5.21
N THR A 282 6.98 15.67 6.11
CA THR A 282 8.24 14.95 5.93
C THR A 282 7.96 13.46 5.93
N MET A 283 8.31 12.75 4.85
CA MET A 283 8.22 11.30 4.74
C MET A 283 9.61 10.67 4.78
N ILE A 284 9.83 9.73 5.70
CA ILE A 284 11.09 9.05 5.92
C ILE A 284 10.86 7.56 5.67
N ASN A 285 11.46 7.02 4.62
CA ASN A 285 11.24 5.65 4.14
C ASN A 285 12.29 4.65 4.65
N VAL A 286 13.21 5.09 5.50
CA VAL A 286 14.29 4.25 6.05
C VAL A 286 13.81 2.96 6.74
N GLY A 287 12.58 2.95 7.27
CA GLY A 287 11.93 1.79 7.90
C GLY A 287 11.25 0.83 6.93
N HIS A 288 11.03 1.24 5.69
CA HIS A 288 10.39 0.46 4.64
C HIS A 288 11.41 -0.53 4.03
N GLU A 289 11.75 -1.59 4.77
CA GLU A 289 12.74 -2.60 4.36
C GLU A 289 12.59 -3.97 5.03
N ASP A 290 13.22 -4.97 4.39
CA ASP A 290 13.03 -6.40 4.71
C ASP A 290 13.54 -6.82 6.10
N THR A 291 14.53 -6.15 6.70
CA THR A 291 15.18 -6.62 7.93
C THR A 291 14.55 -6.08 9.22
N GLY A 292 13.77 -5.00 9.15
CA GLY A 292 13.27 -4.24 10.30
C GLY A 292 14.36 -3.61 11.17
N ARG A 293 15.60 -3.46 10.67
CA ARG A 293 16.75 -2.95 11.43
C ARG A 293 17.27 -1.62 10.90
N ARG A 294 17.10 -1.29 9.61
CA ARG A 294 17.66 -0.05 9.06
C ARG A 294 17.12 1.18 9.76
N VAL A 295 15.86 1.13 10.22
CA VAL A 295 15.24 2.20 11.02
C VAL A 295 16.08 2.61 12.24
N GLN A 296 16.90 1.73 12.80
CA GLN A 296 17.78 2.06 13.94
C GLN A 296 18.81 3.13 13.60
N THR A 297 19.18 3.30 12.33
CA THR A 297 20.07 4.38 11.87
C THR A 297 19.46 5.76 12.08
N LEU A 298 18.12 5.87 12.07
CA LEU A 298 17.37 7.12 12.27
C LEU A 298 17.38 7.60 13.72
N ASP A 299 17.64 6.72 14.70
CA ASP A 299 17.32 6.96 16.11
C ASP A 299 18.00 8.21 16.69
N ASN A 300 19.26 8.45 16.33
CA ASN A 300 20.01 9.58 16.86
C ASN A 300 19.50 10.92 16.33
N ASP A 301 19.27 10.99 15.02
CA ASP A 301 18.88 12.21 14.32
C ASP A 301 17.41 12.55 14.57
N LEU A 302 16.56 11.52 14.67
CA LEU A 302 15.17 11.70 15.06
C LEU A 302 15.06 12.16 16.52
N ALA A 303 15.82 11.60 17.47
CA ALA A 303 15.84 12.09 18.85
C ALA A 303 16.22 13.58 18.94
N SER A 304 17.23 13.97 18.16
CA SER A 304 17.68 15.37 18.07
C SER A 304 16.60 16.27 17.47
N TYR A 305 15.96 15.83 16.39
CA TYR A 305 14.87 16.56 15.74
C TYR A 305 13.60 16.66 16.61
N LEU A 306 13.25 15.61 17.37
CA LEU A 306 12.12 15.63 18.32
C LEU A 306 12.37 16.63 19.46
N THR A 307 13.61 16.69 19.96
CA THR A 307 14.02 17.69 20.95
C THR A 307 13.90 19.10 20.38
N PHE A 308 14.39 19.31 19.15
CA PHE A 308 14.28 20.60 18.46
C PHE A 308 12.82 21.01 18.24
N THR A 309 11.97 20.15 17.70
CA THR A 309 10.56 20.46 17.42
C THR A 309 9.78 20.78 18.70
N SER A 310 10.12 20.17 19.84
CA SER A 310 9.52 20.53 21.13
C SER A 310 9.82 21.96 21.59
N SER A 311 10.88 22.59 21.06
CA SER A 311 11.25 23.98 21.37
C SER A 311 10.49 25.02 20.53
N LEU A 312 9.89 24.61 19.41
CA LEU A 312 9.14 25.48 18.50
C LEU A 312 7.83 25.91 19.14
N GLN A 313 7.68 27.19 19.48
CA GLN A 313 6.56 27.64 20.32
C GLN A 313 5.17 27.47 19.68
N ASN A 314 5.08 27.59 18.35
CA ASN A 314 3.80 27.65 17.64
C ASN A 314 3.51 26.41 16.79
N THR A 315 4.32 25.35 16.91
CA THR A 315 4.26 24.21 15.99
C THR A 315 3.66 22.97 16.66
N LEU A 316 2.49 22.54 16.21
CA LEU A 316 2.00 21.19 16.50
C LEU A 316 2.77 20.19 15.64
N THR A 317 3.55 19.33 16.28
CA THR A 317 4.23 18.22 15.59
C THR A 317 3.46 16.92 15.79
N VAL A 318 3.16 16.23 14.69
CA VAL A 318 2.59 14.89 14.66
C VAL A 318 3.59 13.96 14.00
N ILE A 319 4.19 13.05 14.76
CA ILE A 319 5.02 11.98 14.22
C ILE A 319 4.23 10.67 14.25
N PHE A 320 4.22 9.95 13.15
CA PHE A 320 3.42 8.75 12.99
C PHE A 320 4.03 7.80 11.95
N SER A 321 3.56 6.57 11.94
CA SER A 321 3.71 5.67 10.79
C SER A 321 2.37 5.50 10.10
N ASP A 322 2.36 5.17 8.83
CA ASP A 322 1.18 4.84 8.04
C ASP A 322 0.65 3.42 8.29
N HIS A 323 1.58 2.47 8.41
CA HIS A 323 1.38 1.07 8.76
C HIS A 323 2.65 0.51 9.45
N GLY A 324 2.65 -0.74 9.87
CA GLY A 324 3.85 -1.45 10.32
C GLY A 324 4.65 -2.05 9.17
N ASN A 325 5.74 -2.75 9.47
CA ASN A 325 6.57 -3.34 8.41
C ASN A 325 5.76 -4.35 7.59
N ALA A 326 5.68 -4.19 6.27
CA ALA A 326 5.00 -5.11 5.37
C ALA A 326 5.94 -6.13 4.71
N TYR A 327 7.23 -6.09 5.06
CA TYR A 327 8.30 -6.80 4.36
C TYR A 327 9.04 -7.81 5.24
N GLY A 328 9.83 -8.65 4.57
CA GLY A 328 10.77 -9.54 5.22
C GLY A 328 10.19 -10.79 5.89
N SER A 329 11.11 -11.60 6.42
CA SER A 329 10.78 -12.90 7.03
C SER A 329 9.93 -12.78 8.29
N PHE A 330 10.02 -11.66 9.01
CA PHE A 330 9.19 -11.41 10.19
C PHE A 330 7.70 -11.44 9.83
N MET A 331 7.34 -10.83 8.70
CA MET A 331 5.95 -10.78 8.22
C MET A 331 5.36 -12.14 7.87
N HIS A 332 6.18 -13.13 7.53
CA HIS A 332 5.71 -14.46 7.17
C HIS A 332 5.83 -15.47 8.30
N SER A 333 6.53 -15.15 9.38
CA SER A 333 6.87 -16.12 10.44
C SER A 333 5.96 -16.08 11.65
N THR A 334 5.25 -14.97 11.91
CA THR A 334 4.44 -14.83 13.13
C THR A 334 3.10 -14.13 12.91
N GLN A 335 2.11 -14.41 13.77
CA GLN A 335 0.82 -13.70 13.76
C GLN A 335 0.96 -12.30 14.35
N GLU A 336 1.90 -12.11 15.27
CA GLU A 336 2.22 -10.83 15.89
C GLU A 336 2.65 -9.82 14.83
N ALA A 337 3.51 -10.23 13.87
CA ALA A 337 3.91 -9.38 12.76
C ALA A 337 2.70 -8.91 11.93
N ARG A 338 1.72 -9.79 11.71
CA ARG A 338 0.48 -9.45 11.01
C ARG A 338 -0.33 -8.38 11.72
N ILE A 339 -0.40 -8.43 13.04
CA ILE A 339 -1.12 -7.43 13.84
C ILE A 339 -0.31 -6.13 13.89
N GLU A 340 1.00 -6.22 14.08
CA GLU A 340 1.93 -5.07 14.08
C GLU A 340 1.86 -4.29 12.75
N LEU A 341 1.69 -4.95 11.60
CA LEU A 341 1.45 -4.30 10.31
C LEU A 341 0.28 -3.32 10.34
N PHE A 342 -0.78 -3.60 11.09
CA PHE A 342 -1.96 -2.74 11.17
C PHE A 342 -1.98 -1.84 12.42
N HIS A 343 -0.92 -1.85 13.22
CA HIS A 343 -0.78 -1.09 14.46
C HIS A 343 0.38 -0.07 14.39
N PRO A 344 0.29 1.01 13.59
CA PRO A 344 1.31 2.05 13.54
C PRO A 344 1.37 2.87 14.85
N PHE A 345 2.48 3.58 15.07
CA PHE A 345 2.53 4.58 16.13
C PHE A 345 1.98 5.94 15.67
N MET A 346 1.49 6.75 16.61
CA MET A 346 1.20 8.17 16.42
C MET A 346 1.46 8.93 17.72
N ILE A 347 2.20 10.02 17.64
CA ILE A 347 2.62 10.82 18.79
C ILE A 347 2.48 12.30 18.45
N PHE A 348 1.83 13.06 19.33
CA PHE A 348 1.72 14.51 19.23
C PHE A 348 2.73 15.16 20.17
N ILE A 349 3.44 16.17 19.70
CA ILE A 349 4.22 17.10 20.51
C ILE A 349 3.51 18.45 20.41
N VAL A 350 2.98 18.91 21.54
CA VAL A 350 2.14 20.10 21.65
C VAL A 350 2.85 21.16 22.51
N PRO A 351 3.49 22.16 21.91
CA PRO A 351 4.15 23.24 22.63
C PRO A 351 3.19 24.04 23.51
N ARG A 352 3.72 24.70 24.54
CA ARG A 352 2.94 25.51 25.50
C ARG A 352 2.05 26.56 24.85
N ASN A 353 2.51 27.26 23.82
CA ASN A 353 1.66 28.26 23.17
C ASN A 353 0.51 27.59 22.40
N VAL A 354 0.78 26.46 21.75
CA VAL A 354 -0.27 25.64 21.11
C VAL A 354 -1.29 25.14 22.15
N VAL A 355 -0.83 24.67 23.33
CA VAL A 355 -1.72 24.32 24.46
C VAL A 355 -2.63 25.49 24.86
N ARG A 356 -2.09 26.71 24.93
CA ARG A 356 -2.88 27.92 25.25
C ARG A 356 -3.92 28.24 24.18
N ILE A 357 -3.57 28.08 22.90
CA ILE A 357 -4.47 28.32 21.77
C ILE A 357 -5.58 27.26 21.74
N LEU A 358 -5.25 25.98 21.95
CA LEU A 358 -6.22 24.88 21.93
C LEU A 358 -7.14 24.87 23.17
N GLY A 359 -6.61 25.28 24.32
CA GLY A 359 -7.36 25.32 25.58
C GLY A 359 -7.47 23.97 26.30
N ASN A 360 -7.86 24.03 27.58
CA ASN A 360 -7.85 22.88 28.48
C ASN A 360 -8.80 21.74 28.08
N GLU A 361 -9.96 22.07 27.47
CA GLU A 361 -10.93 21.07 27.06
C GLU A 361 -10.39 20.17 25.93
N VAL A 362 -9.75 20.78 24.94
CA VAL A 362 -9.09 20.06 23.84
C VAL A 362 -7.95 19.20 24.37
N MET A 363 -7.10 19.76 25.24
CA MET A 363 -5.99 19.01 25.83
C MET A 363 -6.47 17.83 26.69
N LYS A 364 -7.57 18.00 27.43
CA LYS A 364 -8.21 16.90 28.17
C LYS A 364 -8.71 15.81 27.23
N SER A 365 -9.37 16.18 26.13
CA SER A 365 -9.84 15.22 25.14
C SER A 365 -8.68 14.46 24.48
N LEU A 366 -7.63 15.17 24.08
CA LEU A 366 -6.43 14.54 23.54
C LEU A 366 -5.80 13.54 24.53
N SER A 367 -5.69 13.92 25.81
CA SER A 367 -5.19 13.03 26.87
C SER A 367 -6.09 11.83 27.13
N VAL A 368 -7.40 11.92 26.93
CA VAL A 368 -8.30 10.75 27.00
C VAL A 368 -8.08 9.86 25.78
N ASN A 369 -7.90 10.48 24.61
CA ASN A 369 -7.79 9.79 23.32
C ASN A 369 -6.49 9.00 23.15
N THR A 370 -5.45 9.27 23.94
CA THR A 370 -4.22 8.44 23.95
C THR A 370 -4.51 6.98 24.27
N PHE A 371 -5.59 6.69 24.99
CA PHE A 371 -6.02 5.33 25.37
C PHE A 371 -7.28 4.86 24.61
N ARG A 372 -7.62 5.50 23.48
CA ARG A 372 -8.80 5.15 22.67
C ARG A 372 -8.39 4.61 21.31
N LEU A 373 -9.25 3.78 20.72
CA LEU A 373 -9.11 3.36 19.34
C LEU A 373 -9.30 4.55 18.39
N VAL A 374 -8.24 4.93 17.71
CA VAL A 374 -8.21 6.06 16.76
C VAL A 374 -7.77 5.60 15.36
N SER A 375 -8.12 6.40 14.36
CA SER A 375 -7.80 6.17 12.95
C SER A 375 -7.25 7.45 12.32
N PHE A 376 -6.64 7.33 11.15
CA PHE A 376 -6.17 8.49 10.39
C PHE A 376 -7.29 9.42 9.91
N LEU A 377 -8.55 8.96 9.92
CA LEU A 377 -9.69 9.81 9.65
C LEU A 377 -10.01 10.76 10.81
N ASP A 378 -9.69 10.36 12.05
CA ASP A 378 -9.76 11.25 13.22
C ASP A 378 -8.66 12.33 13.13
N LEU A 379 -7.46 11.97 12.65
CA LEU A 379 -6.38 12.93 12.38
C LEU A 379 -6.78 13.92 11.27
N HIS A 380 -7.37 13.44 10.18
CA HIS A 380 -7.90 14.30 9.11
C HIS A 380 -8.89 15.33 9.66
N GLN A 381 -9.86 14.92 10.49
CA GLN A 381 -10.80 15.86 11.10
C GLN A 381 -10.15 16.83 12.08
N THR A 382 -9.11 16.38 12.80
CA THR A 382 -8.30 17.24 13.66
C THR A 382 -7.63 18.37 12.87
N LEU A 383 -6.96 18.03 11.76
CA LEU A 383 -6.30 19.01 10.87
C LEU A 383 -7.31 19.97 10.22
N ASN A 384 -8.46 19.46 9.79
CA ASN A 384 -9.53 20.29 9.26
C ASN A 384 -10.08 21.26 10.30
N TYR A 385 -10.26 20.82 11.55
CA TYR A 385 -10.78 21.68 12.61
C TYR A 385 -9.79 22.77 13.00
N ILE A 386 -8.48 22.46 13.07
CA ILE A 386 -7.44 23.47 13.32
C ILE A 386 -7.53 24.61 12.32
N ILE A 387 -7.64 24.25 11.03
CA ILE A 387 -7.64 25.26 9.99
C ILE A 387 -9.01 25.91 9.89
N ASP A 388 -10.10 25.14 9.81
CA ASP A 388 -11.47 25.60 9.57
C ASP A 388 -12.50 25.11 10.61
N PRO A 389 -12.54 25.71 11.81
CA PRO A 389 -13.40 25.24 12.91
C PRO A 389 -14.91 25.43 12.64
N THR A 390 -15.27 26.19 11.60
CA THR A 390 -16.67 26.44 11.22
C THR A 390 -17.26 25.34 10.34
N HIS A 391 -16.41 24.53 9.70
CA HIS A 391 -16.83 23.51 8.74
C HIS A 391 -16.81 22.12 9.39
N LEU A 392 -17.93 21.74 10.03
CA LEU A 392 -18.07 20.52 10.83
C LEU A 392 -18.77 19.37 10.09
N SER A 393 -18.42 19.14 8.82
CA SER A 393 -18.98 18.03 8.03
C SER A 393 -18.49 16.68 8.57
N ARG A 394 -19.39 15.70 8.67
CA ARG A 394 -19.00 14.34 9.06
C ARG A 394 -18.27 13.65 7.90
N PRO A 395 -17.09 13.05 8.11
CA PRO A 395 -16.38 12.31 7.06
C PRO A 395 -17.11 11.01 6.69
N GLY A 396 -16.78 10.46 5.52
CA GLY A 396 -17.26 9.15 5.05
C GLY A 396 -18.79 9.04 4.98
N ASN A 397 -19.50 10.15 4.72
CA ASN A 397 -20.97 10.23 4.73
C ASN A 397 -21.65 9.66 6.00
N GLY A 398 -20.93 9.62 7.13
CA GLY A 398 -21.45 9.07 8.39
C GLY A 398 -21.30 7.55 8.56
N LEU A 399 -20.59 6.87 7.65
CA LEU A 399 -20.26 5.44 7.77
C LEU A 399 -19.42 5.13 9.01
N PHE A 400 -18.52 6.03 9.39
CA PHE A 400 -17.60 5.87 10.52
C PHE A 400 -17.97 6.77 11.69
N LYS A 401 -17.74 6.31 12.93
CA LYS A 401 -17.98 7.10 14.14
C LYS A 401 -16.78 8.00 14.45
N VAL A 402 -16.59 9.02 13.61
CA VAL A 402 -15.53 10.04 13.77
C VAL A 402 -16.14 11.34 14.32
N ASN A 403 -15.48 11.90 15.32
CA ASN A 403 -15.87 13.17 15.92
C ASN A 403 -15.72 14.34 14.94
N ARG A 404 -16.59 15.36 15.06
CA ARG A 404 -16.57 16.53 14.16
C ARG A 404 -15.32 17.39 14.33
N LYS A 405 -14.73 17.39 15.54
CA LYS A 405 -13.44 18.05 15.83
C LYS A 405 -12.27 17.06 15.83
N GLY A 406 -12.46 15.85 15.31
CA GLY A 406 -11.48 14.77 15.35
C GLY A 406 -11.03 14.45 16.78
N LEU A 407 -9.72 14.39 16.99
CA LEU A 407 -9.09 14.08 18.28
C LEU A 407 -9.19 15.20 19.31
N PHE A 408 -9.73 16.37 18.95
CA PHE A 408 -10.00 17.46 19.89
C PHE A 408 -11.31 17.28 20.68
N GLU A 409 -12.08 16.24 20.37
CA GLU A 409 -13.20 15.74 21.17
C GLU A 409 -12.89 14.34 21.69
N SER A 410 -13.41 13.99 22.85
CA SER A 410 -13.22 12.66 23.42
C SER A 410 -13.82 11.59 22.50
N VAL A 411 -12.99 10.65 22.04
CA VAL A 411 -13.38 9.48 21.28
C VAL A 411 -14.08 8.51 22.22
N SER A 412 -15.19 7.92 21.76
CA SER A 412 -15.98 6.98 22.55
C SER A 412 -15.13 5.81 23.04
N GLY A 413 -15.28 5.46 24.32
CA GLY A 413 -14.65 4.26 24.88
C GLY A 413 -15.22 2.94 24.37
N ASN A 414 -16.40 2.98 23.74
CA ASN A 414 -17.08 1.81 23.19
C ASN A 414 -16.87 1.66 21.69
N ARG A 415 -15.93 2.42 21.10
CA ARG A 415 -15.63 2.36 19.66
C ARG A 415 -14.99 1.01 19.32
N THR A 416 -15.47 0.35 18.27
CA THR A 416 -14.91 -0.92 17.77
C THR A 416 -14.25 -0.74 16.39
N CYS A 417 -13.61 -1.79 15.87
CA CYS A 417 -13.06 -1.81 14.52
C CYS A 417 -14.12 -1.72 13.39
N ASP A 418 -15.42 -1.81 13.70
CA ASP A 418 -16.51 -1.52 12.76
C ASP A 418 -16.78 -0.02 12.63
N ASP A 419 -16.35 0.75 13.63
CA ASP A 419 -16.62 2.19 13.73
C ASP A 419 -15.55 3.06 13.06
N ILE A 420 -14.53 2.43 12.45
CA ILE A 420 -13.37 3.07 11.82
C ILE A 420 -13.10 2.50 10.43
N PRO A 421 -12.50 3.30 9.54
CA PRO A 421 -12.10 2.83 8.21
C PRO A 421 -11.04 1.74 8.29
N ARG A 422 -11.31 0.62 7.61
CA ARG A 422 -10.36 -0.45 7.29
C ARG A 422 -10.69 -0.98 5.90
N ILE A 423 -9.69 -1.12 5.05
CA ILE A 423 -9.86 -1.73 3.73
C ILE A 423 -9.35 -3.16 3.82
N MET A 424 -10.19 -4.13 3.45
CA MET A 424 -9.83 -5.54 3.57
C MET A 424 -8.71 -5.94 2.57
N PRO A 425 -8.07 -7.09 2.76
CA PRO A 425 -8.01 -7.82 4.02
C PRO A 425 -7.11 -7.06 5.01
N ASN A 426 -7.65 -6.71 6.17
CA ASN A 426 -6.96 -5.94 7.22
C ASN A 426 -7.28 -6.53 8.58
N LEU A 427 -6.31 -6.66 9.49
CA LEU A 427 -6.56 -7.17 10.84
C LEU A 427 -6.89 -6.04 11.82
N CYS A 428 -7.93 -6.25 12.62
CA CYS A 428 -8.23 -5.36 13.74
C CYS A 428 -7.20 -5.52 14.86
N ILE A 429 -6.71 -4.39 15.40
CA ILE A 429 -5.75 -4.38 16.52
C ILE A 429 -6.42 -4.65 17.89
N CYS A 430 -7.75 -4.57 17.97
CA CYS A 430 -8.47 -4.81 19.22
C CYS A 430 -8.48 -6.29 19.59
N GLN A 431 -8.17 -6.58 20.85
CA GLN A 431 -8.24 -7.93 21.40
C GLN A 431 -9.65 -8.52 21.24
N ASN A 432 -9.70 -9.80 20.87
CA ASN A 432 -10.93 -10.59 20.72
C ASN A 432 -11.95 -10.07 19.70
N TYR A 433 -11.59 -9.08 18.86
CA TYR A 433 -12.48 -8.66 17.76
C TYR A 433 -12.53 -9.73 16.66
N GLU A 434 -11.38 -10.30 16.31
CA GLU A 434 -11.31 -11.49 15.46
C GLU A 434 -10.93 -12.69 16.34
N THR A 435 -11.79 -13.69 16.39
CA THR A 435 -11.54 -14.91 17.14
C THR A 435 -10.72 -15.87 16.27
N PRO A 436 -9.54 -16.31 16.75
CA PRO A 436 -8.82 -17.39 16.10
C PRO A 436 -9.70 -18.63 16.08
N GLU A 437 -9.83 -19.24 14.91
CA GLU A 437 -10.48 -20.53 14.76
C GLU A 437 -9.40 -21.60 14.70
N VAL A 438 -9.72 -22.79 15.21
CA VAL A 438 -8.85 -23.95 14.95
C VAL A 438 -8.85 -24.16 13.44
N ASN A 439 -7.68 -24.42 12.85
CA ASN A 439 -7.58 -24.90 11.48
C ASN A 439 -8.32 -26.25 11.42
N ASN A 440 -9.61 -26.19 11.18
CA ASN A 440 -10.52 -27.33 11.19
C ASN A 440 -11.07 -27.55 9.78
N THR A 441 -11.62 -28.72 9.56
CA THR A 441 -12.07 -29.14 8.23
C THR A 441 -13.20 -28.29 7.69
N ASP A 442 -14.01 -27.70 8.55
CA ASP A 442 -15.23 -26.99 8.17
C ASP A 442 -14.87 -25.66 7.47
N ASN A 443 -13.95 -24.89 8.05
CA ASN A 443 -13.54 -23.60 7.48
C ASN A 443 -12.73 -23.75 6.18
N ASN A 444 -12.11 -24.92 5.95
CA ASN A 444 -11.36 -25.20 4.72
C ASN A 444 -12.24 -25.19 3.46
N LEU A 445 -13.57 -25.34 3.60
CA LEU A 445 -14.49 -25.19 2.47
C LEU A 445 -14.43 -23.76 1.88
N PHE A 446 -14.31 -22.74 2.73
CA PHE A 446 -14.17 -21.35 2.29
C PHE A 446 -12.80 -21.08 1.64
N ALA A 447 -11.78 -21.87 1.96
CA ALA A 447 -10.48 -21.78 1.30
C ALA A 447 -10.54 -22.25 -0.17
N TYR A 448 -11.27 -23.34 -0.46
CA TYR A 448 -11.51 -23.77 -1.84
C TYR A 448 -12.29 -22.72 -2.63
N PHE A 449 -13.31 -22.13 -2.01
CA PHE A 449 -14.06 -21.04 -2.61
C PHE A 449 -13.13 -19.85 -2.92
N ALA A 450 -12.39 -19.35 -1.93
CA ALA A 450 -11.49 -18.22 -2.10
C ALA A 450 -10.41 -18.49 -3.17
N LEU A 451 -9.75 -19.65 -3.14
CA LEU A 451 -8.75 -20.03 -4.15
C LEU A 451 -9.37 -20.11 -5.55
N GLY A 452 -10.57 -20.67 -5.66
CA GLY A 452 -11.33 -20.69 -6.90
C GLY A 452 -11.56 -19.29 -7.44
N ARG A 453 -11.99 -18.35 -6.59
CA ARG A 453 -12.20 -16.94 -6.98
C ARG A 453 -10.90 -16.22 -7.37
N LEU A 454 -9.76 -16.56 -6.76
CA LEU A 454 -8.45 -16.06 -7.21
C LEU A 454 -8.12 -16.57 -8.63
N ASN A 455 -8.35 -17.87 -8.87
CA ASN A 455 -8.16 -18.47 -10.20
C ASN A 455 -9.14 -17.94 -11.25
N ASP A 456 -10.38 -17.61 -10.87
CA ASP A 456 -11.36 -16.92 -11.73
C ASP A 456 -10.79 -15.56 -12.18
N GLU A 457 -10.16 -14.80 -11.26
CA GLU A 457 -9.60 -13.49 -11.57
C GLU A 457 -8.39 -13.58 -12.50
N ILE A 458 -7.51 -14.58 -12.31
CA ILE A 458 -6.38 -14.87 -13.23
C ILE A 458 -6.92 -15.14 -14.64
N GLN A 459 -7.88 -16.06 -14.76
CA GLN A 459 -8.52 -16.41 -16.04
C GLN A 459 -9.19 -15.20 -16.69
N ARG A 460 -9.90 -14.40 -15.91
CA ARG A 460 -10.57 -13.19 -16.39
C ARG A 460 -9.55 -12.18 -16.94
N GLN A 461 -8.49 -11.87 -16.20
CA GLN A 461 -7.48 -10.91 -16.66
C GLN A 461 -6.76 -11.39 -17.93
N LEU A 462 -6.42 -12.68 -17.98
CA LEU A 462 -5.83 -13.29 -19.17
C LEU A 462 -6.78 -13.29 -20.36
N MET A 463 -8.07 -13.59 -20.16
CA MET A 463 -9.10 -13.50 -21.19
C MET A 463 -9.13 -12.11 -21.81
N LEU A 464 -9.15 -11.07 -20.98
CA LEU A 464 -9.19 -9.68 -21.45
C LEU A 464 -7.92 -9.26 -22.18
N SER A 465 -6.76 -9.77 -21.77
CA SER A 465 -5.51 -9.50 -22.48
C SER A 465 -5.46 -10.19 -23.84
N GLN A 466 -5.89 -11.46 -23.91
CA GLN A 466 -5.98 -12.23 -25.16
C GLN A 466 -6.99 -11.63 -26.14
N MET A 467 -8.15 -11.18 -25.66
CA MET A 467 -9.18 -10.52 -26.49
C MET A 467 -8.64 -9.27 -27.19
N LYS A 468 -7.88 -8.42 -26.47
CA LYS A 468 -7.28 -7.21 -27.05
C LYS A 468 -6.28 -7.52 -28.17
N ILE A 469 -5.52 -8.61 -28.04
CA ILE A 469 -4.53 -9.05 -29.05
C ILE A 469 -5.22 -9.72 -30.24
N ALA A 470 -6.25 -10.55 -30.00
CA ALA A 470 -7.01 -11.21 -31.05
C ALA A 470 -7.65 -10.20 -32.01
N THR A 471 -8.16 -9.07 -31.47
CA THR A 471 -8.71 -7.98 -32.29
C THR A 471 -7.68 -7.27 -33.16
N SER A 472 -6.38 -7.34 -32.82
CA SER A 472 -5.31 -6.69 -33.57
C SER A 472 -4.58 -7.60 -34.57
N GLU A 473 -4.43 -8.90 -34.27
CA GLU A 473 -3.53 -9.78 -35.05
C GLU A 473 -4.21 -11.01 -35.67
N GLY A 474 -5.49 -11.26 -35.38
CA GLY A 474 -6.25 -12.36 -35.99
C GLY A 474 -5.86 -13.75 -35.47
N ASN A 475 -6.79 -14.39 -34.75
CA ASN A 475 -6.76 -15.78 -34.29
C ASN A 475 -5.66 -16.15 -33.26
N SER A 476 -5.87 -15.74 -32.00
CA SER A 476 -5.14 -16.31 -30.86
C SER A 476 -5.96 -17.41 -30.19
N GLU A 477 -5.40 -18.61 -30.01
CA GLU A 477 -6.02 -19.65 -29.18
C GLU A 477 -6.21 -19.14 -27.74
N MET A 478 -7.44 -19.25 -27.23
CA MET A 478 -7.77 -18.88 -25.87
C MET A 478 -7.33 -19.97 -24.90
N THR A 479 -6.74 -19.57 -23.77
CA THR A 479 -6.35 -20.50 -22.71
C THR A 479 -6.66 -19.90 -21.34
N ALA A 480 -7.03 -20.75 -20.39
CA ALA A 480 -7.31 -20.33 -19.02
C ALA A 480 -6.07 -19.84 -18.25
N PHE A 481 -4.91 -20.44 -18.54
CA PHE A 481 -3.63 -20.12 -17.92
C PHE A 481 -2.51 -20.13 -18.98
N LYS A 482 -1.36 -19.52 -18.67
CA LYS A 482 -0.16 -19.44 -19.53
C LYS A 482 1.12 -19.57 -18.69
N ASN A 483 2.02 -18.58 -18.72
CA ASN A 483 3.20 -18.51 -17.84
C ASN A 483 2.75 -18.31 -16.39
N CYS A 484 1.70 -17.53 -16.19
CA CYS A 484 1.05 -17.37 -14.91
C CYS A 484 0.21 -18.61 -14.61
N GLU A 485 0.66 -19.40 -13.64
CA GLU A 485 0.10 -20.73 -13.36
C GLU A 485 -1.21 -20.66 -12.57
N LYS A 486 -2.03 -21.71 -12.71
CA LYS A 486 -3.18 -21.95 -11.84
C LYS A 486 -2.73 -22.11 -10.39
N LEU A 487 -3.38 -21.41 -9.48
CA LEU A 487 -3.13 -21.53 -8.04
C LEU A 487 -3.68 -22.85 -7.50
N VAL A 488 -2.87 -23.57 -6.73
CA VAL A 488 -3.18 -24.87 -6.12
C VAL A 488 -3.04 -24.74 -4.60
N LEU A 489 -4.08 -25.15 -3.86
CA LEU A 489 -4.07 -25.11 -2.40
C LEU A 489 -3.13 -26.17 -1.85
N LEU A 490 -2.20 -25.79 -0.97
CA LEU A 490 -1.31 -26.72 -0.27
C LEU A 490 -1.62 -26.81 1.22
N SER A 491 -2.00 -25.71 1.86
CA SER A 491 -2.52 -25.69 3.23
C SER A 491 -3.25 -24.39 3.55
N VAL A 492 -3.98 -24.38 4.66
CA VAL A 492 -4.68 -23.21 5.20
C VAL A 492 -4.17 -22.96 6.62
N GLN A 493 -3.85 -21.70 6.92
CA GLN A 493 -3.38 -21.29 8.25
C GLN A 493 -4.07 -20.01 8.70
N ASN A 494 -3.89 -19.69 9.99
CA ASN A 494 -4.31 -18.42 10.60
C ASN A 494 -5.78 -18.06 10.36
N VAL A 495 -6.68 -19.06 10.43
CA VAL A 495 -8.11 -18.84 10.25
C VAL A 495 -8.64 -17.98 11.39
N ARG A 496 -9.33 -16.90 11.04
CA ARG A 496 -9.95 -15.95 11.97
C ARG A 496 -11.37 -15.68 11.54
N LYS A 497 -12.22 -15.41 12.52
CA LYS A 497 -13.63 -15.11 12.30
C LYS A 497 -14.04 -13.87 13.06
N SER A 498 -14.85 -13.03 12.43
CA SER A 498 -15.52 -11.90 13.08
C SER A 498 -16.95 -11.78 12.58
N TYR A 499 -17.77 -11.03 13.31
CA TYR A 499 -19.17 -10.80 12.96
C TYR A 499 -19.43 -9.30 12.88
N GLY A 500 -20.04 -8.87 11.78
CA GLY A 500 -20.51 -7.50 11.58
C GLY A 500 -21.78 -7.20 12.37
N GLN A 501 -22.14 -5.92 12.46
CA GLN A 501 -23.37 -5.46 13.10
C GLN A 501 -24.64 -5.97 12.40
N ASP A 502 -24.54 -6.22 11.09
CA ASP A 502 -25.58 -6.82 10.25
C ASP A 502 -25.67 -8.35 10.39
N LYS A 503 -24.92 -8.94 11.32
CA LYS A 503 -24.71 -10.38 11.51
C LYS A 503 -24.03 -11.08 10.33
N SER A 504 -23.44 -10.34 9.39
CA SER A 504 -22.53 -10.94 8.42
C SER A 504 -21.32 -11.54 9.13
N GLN A 505 -20.83 -12.65 8.63
CA GLN A 505 -19.62 -13.30 9.10
C GLN A 505 -18.49 -13.00 8.13
N THR A 506 -17.35 -12.54 8.64
CA THR A 506 -16.12 -12.45 7.86
C THR A 506 -15.13 -13.50 8.34
N LEU A 507 -14.66 -14.33 7.41
CA LEU A 507 -13.58 -15.28 7.61
C LEU A 507 -12.31 -14.73 6.97
N LYS A 508 -11.19 -14.76 7.70
CA LYS A 508 -9.87 -14.40 7.17
C LYS A 508 -8.93 -15.57 7.32
N MET A 509 -8.10 -15.83 6.33
CA MET A 509 -7.19 -16.97 6.34
C MET A 509 -6.00 -16.76 5.42
N ASP A 510 -4.92 -17.48 5.74
CA ASP A 510 -3.73 -17.58 4.91
C ASP A 510 -3.84 -18.82 4.03
N LEU A 511 -3.90 -18.62 2.71
CA LEU A 511 -3.86 -19.69 1.71
C LEU A 511 -2.41 -19.91 1.30
N HIS A 512 -1.85 -21.06 1.66
CA HIS A 512 -0.53 -21.48 1.20
C HIS A 512 -0.68 -22.21 -0.13
N VAL A 513 0.03 -21.72 -1.14
CA VAL A 513 0.02 -22.27 -2.50
C VAL A 513 1.43 -22.64 -2.93
N GLN A 514 1.58 -23.10 -4.16
CA GLN A 514 2.86 -23.49 -4.75
C GLN A 514 3.96 -22.39 -4.66
N GLN A 515 5.23 -22.80 -4.80
CA GLN A 515 6.43 -21.95 -4.67
C GLN A 515 6.48 -21.19 -3.32
N SER A 516 5.94 -21.81 -2.26
CA SER A 516 5.92 -21.26 -0.88
C SER A 516 5.25 -19.89 -0.77
N GLN A 517 4.29 -19.59 -1.66
CA GLN A 517 3.59 -18.32 -1.67
C GLN A 517 2.37 -18.33 -0.76
N ILE A 518 2.03 -17.17 -0.19
CA ILE A 518 0.93 -17.02 0.75
C ILE A 518 0.01 -15.89 0.29
N PHE A 519 -1.28 -16.18 0.19
CA PHE A 519 -2.34 -15.18 0.01
C PHE A 519 -3.12 -14.99 1.29
N PHE A 520 -3.32 -13.74 1.69
CA PHE A 520 -4.24 -13.38 2.75
C PHE A 520 -5.60 -13.08 2.14
N VAL A 521 -6.65 -13.80 2.53
CA VAL A 521 -7.99 -13.62 1.95
C VAL A 521 -9.01 -13.25 3.02
N ALA A 522 -10.00 -12.45 2.64
CA ALA A 522 -11.19 -12.17 3.43
C ALA A 522 -12.43 -12.66 2.66
N VAL A 523 -13.19 -13.57 3.27
CA VAL A 523 -14.45 -14.11 2.74
C VAL A 523 -15.59 -13.60 3.60
N ASN A 524 -16.54 -12.90 3.00
CA ASN A 524 -17.74 -12.41 3.68
C ASN A 524 -18.92 -13.34 3.40
N VAL A 525 -19.69 -13.65 4.43
CA VAL A 525 -20.88 -14.51 4.40
C VAL A 525 -22.03 -13.71 5.01
N LYS A 526 -23.04 -13.36 4.21
CA LYS A 526 -24.25 -12.68 4.70
C LYS A 526 -25.41 -13.66 4.79
N TYR A 527 -26.01 -13.72 5.98
CA TYR A 527 -27.17 -14.55 6.28
C TYR A 527 -28.45 -13.74 6.06
N ASN A 528 -29.35 -14.20 5.19
CA ASN A 528 -30.64 -13.54 5.00
C ASN A 528 -31.64 -14.02 6.06
N LEU A 529 -31.98 -13.14 7.01
CA LEU A 529 -32.78 -13.46 8.20
C LEU A 529 -34.30 -13.56 7.93
N HIS A 530 -34.75 -13.18 6.73
CA HIS A 530 -36.17 -13.14 6.36
C HIS A 530 -36.47 -14.15 5.25
N GLY A 531 -36.51 -15.44 5.60
CA GLY A 531 -37.23 -16.53 4.91
C GLY A 531 -37.18 -16.58 3.37
N GLN A 532 -36.61 -17.68 2.85
CA GLN A 532 -36.42 -18.05 1.44
C GLN A 532 -35.11 -17.57 0.79
N GLY A 533 -34.08 -18.42 0.85
CA GLY A 533 -33.39 -18.85 -0.38
C GLY A 533 -31.95 -18.38 -0.63
N HIS A 534 -31.46 -17.27 -0.08
CA HIS A 534 -30.16 -16.73 -0.54
C HIS A 534 -29.25 -16.23 0.58
N HIS A 535 -28.09 -16.87 0.71
CA HIS A 535 -26.91 -16.30 1.38
C HIS A 535 -25.99 -15.74 0.31
N THR A 536 -25.21 -14.72 0.64
CA THR A 536 -24.13 -14.28 -0.24
C THR A 536 -22.80 -14.66 0.39
N THR A 537 -22.08 -15.56 -0.25
CA THR A 537 -20.68 -15.84 0.06
C THR A 537 -19.84 -15.17 -1.01
N GLU A 538 -18.98 -14.24 -0.60
CA GLU A 538 -18.18 -13.44 -1.52
C GLU A 538 -16.73 -13.43 -1.05
N LEU A 539 -15.79 -13.56 -1.98
CA LEU A 539 -14.40 -13.20 -1.71
C LEU A 539 -14.36 -11.67 -1.68
N GLU A 540 -14.39 -11.13 -0.47
CA GLU A 540 -14.45 -9.68 -0.22
C GLU A 540 -13.18 -9.02 -0.74
N MET A 541 -12.02 -9.57 -0.36
CA MET A 541 -10.73 -9.07 -0.84
C MET A 541 -9.59 -10.08 -0.60
N TYR A 542 -8.46 -9.86 -1.26
CA TYR A 542 -7.22 -10.60 -1.02
C TYR A 542 -6.01 -9.66 -1.04
N ASP A 543 -4.91 -10.12 -0.45
CA ASP A 543 -3.60 -9.49 -0.54
C ASP A 543 -2.51 -10.56 -0.65
N ARG A 544 -1.40 -10.21 -1.29
CA ARG A 544 -0.23 -11.09 -1.39
C ARG A 544 0.73 -10.77 -0.27
N ILE A 545 0.98 -11.76 0.57
CA ILE A 545 1.87 -11.62 1.71
C ILE A 545 3.33 -11.73 1.27
N THR A 546 3.66 -12.78 0.53
CA THR A 546 5.04 -13.12 0.17
C THR A 546 5.53 -12.24 -0.99
N PRO A 547 6.84 -11.92 -1.09
CA PRO A 547 7.35 -11.09 -2.18
C PRO A 547 7.01 -11.68 -3.56
N TYR A 548 6.58 -10.82 -4.48
CA TYR A 548 6.04 -11.25 -5.77
C TYR A 548 6.58 -10.49 -6.98
N SER A 549 7.46 -9.50 -6.79
CA SER A 549 8.08 -8.74 -7.88
C SER A 549 8.87 -9.64 -8.85
N MET A 550 9.42 -10.75 -8.36
CA MET A 550 10.13 -11.76 -9.15
C MET A 550 9.24 -12.46 -10.20
N PHE A 551 7.93 -12.49 -10.01
CA PHE A 551 6.99 -13.11 -10.97
C PHE A 551 6.59 -12.16 -12.12
N SER A 552 7.14 -10.95 -12.16
CA SER A 552 6.95 -10.02 -13.29
C SER A 552 7.35 -10.64 -14.65
N VAL A 553 8.29 -11.59 -14.65
CA VAL A 553 8.73 -12.32 -15.85
C VAL A 553 7.66 -13.21 -16.47
N CYS A 554 6.64 -13.62 -15.70
CA CYS A 554 5.57 -14.54 -16.11
C CYS A 554 4.17 -13.94 -15.98
N SER A 555 4.08 -12.62 -15.76
CA SER A 555 2.84 -11.90 -15.50
C SER A 555 1.76 -12.09 -16.57
N ASP A 556 2.06 -12.38 -17.84
CA ASP A 556 1.05 -12.51 -18.91
C ASP A 556 0.03 -11.36 -19.01
N LYS A 557 0.42 -10.14 -18.56
CA LYS A 557 -0.47 -8.97 -18.40
C LYS A 557 -1.56 -9.16 -17.32
N ILE A 558 -1.39 -10.14 -16.46
CA ILE A 558 -2.12 -10.39 -15.21
C ILE A 558 -1.42 -9.62 -14.10
N ASP A 559 -2.18 -9.11 -13.14
CA ASP A 559 -1.64 -8.49 -11.92
C ASP A 559 -0.61 -9.44 -11.28
N ILE A 560 0.60 -8.92 -11.13
CA ILE A 560 1.73 -9.67 -10.57
C ILE A 560 1.47 -10.13 -9.14
N SER A 561 0.54 -9.50 -8.41
CA SER A 561 0.13 -9.96 -7.07
C SER A 561 -0.51 -11.35 -7.10
N LEU A 562 -1.19 -11.71 -8.19
CA LEU A 562 -1.81 -13.02 -8.38
C LEU A 562 -0.83 -14.05 -8.94
N CYS A 563 0.25 -13.61 -9.57
CA CYS A 563 1.04 -14.47 -10.43
C CYS A 563 2.08 -15.31 -9.70
N ILE A 564 2.22 -16.56 -10.14
CA ILE A 564 3.25 -17.52 -9.70
C ILE A 564 3.69 -18.34 -10.91
N CYS A 565 4.98 -18.63 -10.98
CA CYS A 565 5.59 -19.52 -11.96
C CYS A 565 6.95 -20.03 -11.46
N ASP A 566 7.50 -21.05 -12.12
CA ASP A 566 8.92 -21.38 -11.96
C ASP A 566 9.81 -20.36 -12.69
N VAL A 567 10.30 -19.37 -11.94
CA VAL A 567 11.18 -18.28 -12.43
C VAL A 567 12.49 -18.82 -13.01
N SER A 568 12.94 -20.03 -12.63
CA SER A 568 14.20 -20.59 -13.13
C SER A 568 14.11 -21.12 -14.57
N THR A 569 12.92 -21.53 -15.00
CA THR A 569 12.67 -22.12 -16.31
C THR A 569 11.83 -21.22 -17.23
N THR A 570 11.17 -20.21 -16.67
CA THR A 570 10.30 -19.29 -17.41
C THR A 570 11.09 -18.12 -18.00
N SER A 571 10.91 -17.87 -19.30
CA SER A 571 11.48 -16.73 -20.02
C SER A 571 10.34 -15.82 -20.51
N PRO A 572 10.53 -14.50 -20.63
CA PRO A 572 9.52 -13.61 -21.21
C PRO A 572 9.04 -14.04 -22.62
N ASN A 573 9.87 -14.82 -23.32
CA ASN A 573 9.60 -15.35 -24.66
C ASN A 573 9.31 -16.86 -24.67
N SER A 574 9.28 -17.54 -23.51
CA SER A 574 8.84 -18.94 -23.50
C SER A 574 7.37 -19.00 -23.85
N VAL A 575 6.97 -20.03 -24.60
CA VAL A 575 5.58 -20.40 -24.80
C VAL A 575 5.33 -21.60 -23.88
N PRO A 576 4.84 -21.41 -22.65
CA PRO A 576 4.48 -22.53 -21.81
C PRO A 576 3.27 -23.21 -22.42
N LYS A 577 3.31 -24.54 -22.39
CA LYS A 577 2.12 -25.35 -22.60
C LYS A 577 1.42 -25.45 -21.25
N TRP A 578 0.36 -24.67 -21.05
CA TRP A 578 -0.63 -24.99 -20.02
C TRP A 578 -1.18 -26.38 -20.35
N ASN A 579 -0.94 -27.34 -19.46
CA ASN A 579 -1.51 -28.67 -19.62
C ASN A 579 -2.96 -28.61 -19.18
N ILE A 580 -3.86 -28.80 -20.14
CA ILE A 580 -5.28 -28.93 -19.88
C ILE A 580 -5.48 -30.09 -18.90
N PRO A 581 -6.18 -29.88 -17.78
CA PRO A 581 -6.38 -30.92 -16.77
C PRO A 581 -7.13 -32.10 -17.38
N GLN A 582 -6.81 -33.30 -16.93
CA GLN A 582 -7.57 -34.51 -17.21
C GLN A 582 -8.71 -34.68 -16.19
N GLU A 583 -9.72 -35.49 -16.52
CA GLU A 583 -10.81 -35.79 -15.58
C GLU A 583 -10.29 -36.35 -14.25
N GLN A 584 -9.24 -37.16 -14.28
CA GLN A 584 -8.61 -37.71 -13.08
C GLN A 584 -8.02 -36.62 -12.17
N ASP A 585 -7.53 -35.53 -12.74
CA ASP A 585 -7.01 -34.38 -11.98
C ASP A 585 -8.15 -33.69 -11.23
N LEU A 586 -9.35 -33.61 -11.83
CA LEU A 586 -10.55 -33.05 -11.21
C LEU A 586 -11.06 -33.89 -10.03
N GLN A 587 -10.94 -35.21 -10.12
CA GLN A 587 -11.26 -36.13 -9.02
C GLN A 587 -10.28 -35.97 -7.85
N ASN A 588 -9.02 -35.64 -8.13
CA ASN A 588 -7.94 -35.54 -7.14
C ASN A 588 -7.69 -34.12 -6.61
N MET A 589 -8.63 -33.18 -6.79
CA MET A 589 -8.45 -31.79 -6.36
C MET A 589 -8.53 -31.57 -4.85
N ILE A 590 -8.83 -32.62 -4.08
CA ILE A 590 -9.06 -32.53 -2.65
C ILE A 590 -7.75 -32.73 -1.88
N LEU A 591 -7.43 -31.71 -1.10
CA LEU A 591 -6.33 -31.71 -0.14
C LEU A 591 -6.72 -32.34 1.22
N PHE A 592 -7.99 -32.27 1.60
CA PHE A 592 -8.45 -32.62 2.95
C PHE A 592 -9.33 -33.87 2.94
N SER A 593 -8.96 -34.88 3.73
CA SER A 593 -9.59 -36.23 3.71
C SER A 593 -11.08 -36.29 4.06
N ARG A 594 -11.66 -35.23 4.64
CA ARG A 594 -13.10 -35.16 4.98
C ARG A 594 -13.98 -34.57 3.87
N PHE A 595 -13.40 -34.32 2.71
CA PHE A 595 -14.10 -33.76 1.57
C PHE A 595 -14.24 -34.82 0.48
N GLU A 596 -15.32 -34.73 -0.29
CA GLU A 596 -15.57 -35.59 -1.44
C GLU A 596 -15.61 -34.75 -2.72
N SER A 597 -14.99 -35.24 -3.80
CA SER A 597 -15.00 -34.56 -5.11
C SER A 597 -16.00 -35.30 -5.98
N LEU A 598 -17.12 -34.67 -6.27
CA LEU A 598 -18.13 -35.21 -7.17
C LEU A 598 -17.93 -34.57 -8.53
N VAL A 599 -17.57 -35.39 -9.52
CA VAL A 599 -17.34 -34.96 -10.90
C VAL A 599 -18.44 -35.54 -11.76
N GLN A 600 -19.22 -34.66 -12.41
CA GLN A 600 -20.29 -35.02 -13.33
C GLN A 600 -20.01 -34.41 -14.69
N ASN A 601 -19.95 -35.23 -15.73
CA ASN A 601 -19.92 -34.74 -17.10
C ASN A 601 -21.28 -34.11 -17.45
N ILE A 602 -21.27 -32.85 -17.89
CA ILE A 602 -22.45 -32.08 -18.28
C ILE A 602 -22.52 -31.80 -19.78
N ASP A 603 -21.48 -32.20 -20.53
CA ASP A 603 -21.40 -32.09 -21.98
C ASP A 603 -21.45 -33.47 -22.63
N SER A 604 -22.64 -33.83 -23.12
CA SER A 604 -22.86 -35.11 -23.78
C SER A 604 -22.25 -35.23 -25.17
N GLU A 605 -21.83 -34.11 -25.79
CA GLU A 605 -21.33 -34.10 -27.16
C GLU A 605 -19.81 -34.37 -27.18
N GLU A 606 -19.02 -33.50 -26.55
CA GLU A 606 -17.55 -33.58 -26.58
C GLU A 606 -16.96 -34.27 -25.33
N ASN A 607 -17.78 -34.51 -24.30
CA ASN A 607 -17.40 -35.14 -23.03
C ASN A 607 -16.21 -34.47 -22.33
N CYS A 608 -16.13 -33.13 -22.40
CA CYS A 608 -14.99 -32.38 -21.88
C CYS A 608 -15.38 -31.21 -20.95
N LEU A 609 -16.66 -31.08 -20.59
CA LEU A 609 -17.13 -30.11 -19.60
C LEU A 609 -17.71 -30.82 -18.38
N PHE A 610 -17.20 -30.48 -17.19
CA PHE A 610 -17.51 -31.17 -15.95
C PHE A 610 -18.02 -30.20 -14.89
N LEU A 611 -19.12 -30.57 -14.25
CA LEU A 611 -19.56 -30.00 -12.99
C LEU A 611 -18.79 -30.69 -11.86
N VAL A 612 -18.02 -29.92 -11.10
CA VAL A 612 -17.21 -30.42 -9.98
C VAL A 612 -17.76 -29.84 -8.69
N THR A 613 -18.13 -30.69 -7.74
CA THR A 613 -18.59 -30.28 -6.41
C THR A 613 -17.61 -30.79 -5.37
N ILE A 614 -16.95 -29.86 -4.67
CA ILE A 614 -16.18 -30.17 -3.47
C ILE A 614 -17.15 -30.16 -2.29
N LYS A 615 -17.52 -31.35 -1.83
CA LYS A 615 -18.56 -31.58 -0.81
C LYS A 615 -17.95 -31.75 0.57
N HIS A 616 -18.59 -31.14 1.57
CA HIS A 616 -18.31 -31.27 2.99
C HIS A 616 -19.63 -31.34 3.79
N LEU A 617 -19.58 -31.70 5.07
CA LEU A 617 -20.77 -31.76 5.94
C LEU A 617 -21.55 -30.44 5.98
N ILE A 618 -20.84 -29.30 6.09
CA ILE A 618 -21.46 -27.97 6.21
C ILE A 618 -21.99 -27.39 4.87
N GLY A 619 -21.71 -28.05 3.74
CA GLY A 619 -22.00 -27.50 2.42
C GLY A 619 -20.99 -27.89 1.35
N GLY A 620 -20.99 -27.20 0.22
CA GLY A 620 -20.13 -27.53 -0.91
C GLY A 620 -19.76 -26.33 -1.78
N VAL A 621 -18.62 -26.39 -2.46
CA VAL A 621 -18.23 -25.40 -3.47
C VAL A 621 -18.38 -26.04 -4.85
N ILE A 622 -19.08 -25.33 -5.74
CA ILE A 622 -19.38 -25.81 -7.08
C ILE A 622 -18.52 -25.08 -8.09
N PHE A 623 -17.92 -25.86 -8.99
CA PHE A 623 -17.12 -25.38 -10.11
C PHE A 623 -17.64 -25.98 -11.41
N VAL A 624 -17.41 -25.29 -12.53
CA VAL A 624 -17.40 -25.94 -13.85
C VAL A 624 -15.99 -25.89 -14.40
N ALA A 625 -15.50 -27.05 -14.81
CA ALA A 625 -14.16 -27.23 -15.37
C ALA A 625 -14.24 -27.72 -16.81
N SER A 626 -13.36 -27.20 -17.66
CA SER A 626 -13.18 -27.63 -19.04
C SER A 626 -11.88 -28.41 -19.16
N THR A 627 -11.96 -29.61 -19.73
CA THR A 627 -10.83 -30.39 -20.24
C THR A 627 -10.73 -30.30 -21.77
N CYS A 628 -11.53 -29.43 -22.39
CA CYS A 628 -11.59 -29.26 -23.83
C CYS A 628 -10.36 -28.50 -24.37
N THR A 629 -9.91 -28.87 -25.57
CA THR A 629 -8.94 -28.10 -26.36
C THR A 629 -9.66 -27.08 -27.25
N GLY A 630 -9.30 -25.80 -27.16
CA GLY A 630 -9.77 -24.76 -28.10
C GLY A 630 -11.24 -24.34 -28.00
N MET A 631 -12.03 -24.90 -27.07
CA MET A 631 -13.45 -24.53 -26.86
C MET A 631 -13.66 -23.71 -25.59
N SER A 632 -14.36 -22.58 -25.73
CA SER A 632 -14.83 -21.76 -24.61
C SER A 632 -16.33 -21.91 -24.42
N PHE A 633 -16.81 -21.77 -23.18
CA PHE A 633 -18.22 -21.97 -22.84
C PHE A 633 -18.75 -20.76 -22.08
N VAL A 634 -19.88 -20.22 -22.52
CA VAL A 634 -20.66 -19.24 -21.75
C VAL A 634 -21.79 -19.99 -21.07
N LEU A 635 -21.78 -20.00 -19.74
CA LEU A 635 -22.73 -20.78 -18.96
C LEU A 635 -24.00 -19.97 -18.65
N ASN A 636 -25.14 -20.64 -18.62
CA ASN A 636 -26.38 -20.18 -18.01
C ASN A 636 -26.75 -21.15 -16.89
N VAL A 637 -26.67 -20.66 -15.65
CA VAL A 637 -26.72 -21.49 -14.45
C VAL A 637 -28.07 -21.33 -13.75
N GLU A 638 -28.83 -22.42 -13.67
CA GLU A 638 -30.06 -22.51 -12.90
C GLU A 638 -29.87 -23.53 -11.77
N LEU A 639 -30.00 -23.08 -10.53
CA LEU A 639 -29.74 -23.90 -9.35
C LEU A 639 -31.08 -24.31 -8.71
N GLU A 640 -31.35 -25.62 -8.71
CA GLU A 640 -32.54 -26.25 -8.11
C GLU A 640 -32.11 -27.07 -6.88
N ALA A 641 -32.01 -26.40 -5.74
CA ALA A 641 -31.69 -27.02 -4.46
C ALA A 641 -32.95 -27.47 -3.71
N GLU A 642 -32.83 -28.51 -2.87
CA GLU A 642 -33.88 -28.90 -1.92
C GLU A 642 -34.11 -27.80 -0.86
N ASP A 643 -35.30 -27.74 -0.27
CA ASP A 643 -35.80 -26.64 0.57
C ASP A 643 -34.91 -26.26 1.79
N GLU A 644 -33.92 -27.09 2.15
CA GLU A 644 -32.99 -26.88 3.27
C GLU A 644 -31.57 -26.40 2.87
N ILE A 645 -31.26 -26.26 1.57
CA ILE A 645 -29.93 -25.85 1.10
C ILE A 645 -29.96 -24.40 0.64
N ILE A 646 -29.07 -23.60 1.21
CA ILE A 646 -28.94 -22.18 0.88
C ILE A 646 -27.72 -22.00 -0.02
N TYR A 647 -27.81 -21.16 -1.05
CA TYR A 647 -26.72 -21.00 -2.02
C TYR A 647 -26.39 -19.53 -2.33
N SER A 648 -25.13 -19.28 -2.70
CA SER A 648 -24.71 -18.02 -3.28
C SER A 648 -25.17 -17.91 -4.73
N ALA A 649 -25.71 -16.76 -5.12
CA ALA A 649 -26.11 -16.52 -6.51
C ALA A 649 -24.91 -16.74 -7.47
N PRO A 650 -25.10 -17.48 -8.58
CA PRO A 650 -24.02 -17.72 -9.51
C PRO A 650 -23.59 -16.44 -10.22
N PRO A 651 -22.32 -16.37 -10.69
CA PRO A 651 -21.88 -15.28 -11.54
C PRO A 651 -22.81 -15.13 -12.76
N LYS A 652 -23.06 -13.90 -13.20
CA LYS A 652 -23.81 -13.66 -14.44
C LYS A 652 -22.95 -14.09 -15.63
N ALA A 653 -23.46 -15.03 -16.44
CA ALA A 653 -22.82 -15.54 -17.65
C ALA A 653 -21.32 -15.90 -17.46
N PRO A 654 -20.99 -16.87 -16.56
CA PRO A 654 -19.60 -17.27 -16.35
C PRO A 654 -19.01 -17.85 -17.63
N VAL A 655 -17.75 -17.50 -17.92
CA VAL A 655 -17.02 -17.99 -19.10
C VAL A 655 -15.97 -19.00 -18.67
N VAL A 656 -16.08 -20.23 -19.15
CA VAL A 656 -15.07 -21.29 -18.93
C VAL A 656 -14.20 -21.39 -20.16
N LEU A 657 -12.91 -21.10 -20.01
CA LEU A 657 -11.91 -21.17 -21.07
C LEU A 657 -11.35 -22.60 -21.24
N PRO A 658 -10.66 -22.91 -22.36
CA PRO A 658 -9.94 -24.18 -22.53
C PRO A 658 -9.00 -24.47 -21.36
N GLY A 659 -9.18 -25.63 -20.72
CA GLY A 659 -8.43 -26.04 -19.54
C GLY A 659 -8.73 -25.24 -18.26
N GLY A 660 -9.78 -24.41 -18.28
CA GLY A 660 -10.16 -23.52 -17.19
C GLY A 660 -11.12 -24.14 -16.20
N MET A 661 -11.35 -23.41 -15.11
CA MET A 661 -12.29 -23.79 -14.07
C MET A 661 -12.88 -22.53 -13.44
N VAL A 662 -14.21 -22.45 -13.36
CA VAL A 662 -14.90 -21.28 -12.79
C VAL A 662 -15.75 -21.65 -11.60
N VAL A 663 -15.69 -20.86 -10.54
CA VAL A 663 -16.56 -21.01 -9.36
C VAL A 663 -17.98 -20.56 -9.71
N LEU A 664 -18.95 -21.47 -9.57
CA LEU A 664 -20.37 -21.14 -9.72
C LEU A 664 -21.03 -20.73 -8.43
N GLY A 665 -20.53 -21.18 -7.28
CA GLY A 665 -21.07 -20.74 -6.01
C GLY A 665 -20.71 -21.62 -4.83
N PHE A 666 -21.29 -21.26 -3.70
CA PHE A 666 -21.18 -21.90 -2.41
C PHE A 666 -22.58 -22.38 -1.97
N LEU A 667 -22.69 -23.66 -1.63
CA LEU A 667 -23.84 -24.27 -0.98
C LEU A 667 -23.61 -24.36 0.52
N TYR A 668 -24.60 -24.00 1.32
CA TYR A 668 -24.61 -24.11 2.77
C TYR A 668 -25.72 -25.07 3.19
N ALA A 669 -25.37 -26.12 3.93
CA ALA A 669 -26.31 -27.07 4.51
C ALA A 669 -26.54 -26.70 5.98
N SER A 670 -27.74 -26.23 6.33
CA SER A 670 -27.99 -25.67 7.67
C SER A 670 -28.23 -26.70 8.77
N THR A 671 -28.62 -27.93 8.44
CA THR A 671 -29.28 -28.82 9.41
C THR A 671 -29.07 -30.34 9.23
N ALA A 672 -28.42 -30.81 8.17
CA ALA A 672 -28.42 -32.24 7.84
C ALA A 672 -27.03 -32.90 7.98
N ASP A 673 -26.99 -34.10 8.57
CA ASP A 673 -25.80 -34.99 8.62
C ASP A 673 -25.33 -35.42 7.20
N SER A 674 -26.19 -35.24 6.20
CA SER A 674 -25.91 -35.41 4.77
C SER A 674 -26.87 -34.57 3.94
N TRP A 675 -26.39 -33.91 2.88
CA TRP A 675 -27.22 -33.10 1.99
C TRP A 675 -27.10 -33.54 0.53
N THR A 676 -28.16 -33.33 -0.25
CA THR A 676 -28.24 -33.59 -1.70
C THR A 676 -28.72 -32.33 -2.42
N SER A 677 -28.06 -31.98 -3.52
CA SER A 677 -28.47 -30.87 -4.37
C SER A 677 -28.48 -31.33 -5.82
N SER A 678 -29.42 -30.83 -6.61
CA SER A 678 -29.36 -30.93 -8.07
C SER A 678 -29.04 -29.56 -8.66
N MET A 679 -28.31 -29.53 -9.77
CA MET A 679 -28.01 -28.26 -10.43
C MET A 679 -28.12 -28.44 -11.94
N LYS A 680 -28.89 -27.56 -12.58
CA LYS A 680 -29.05 -27.55 -14.03
C LYS A 680 -28.14 -26.47 -14.59
N VAL A 681 -26.99 -26.91 -15.11
CA VAL A 681 -26.12 -26.04 -15.89
C VAL A 681 -26.47 -26.21 -17.35
N SER A 682 -26.94 -25.13 -17.97
CA SER A 682 -27.02 -25.03 -19.42
C SER A 682 -25.85 -24.18 -19.92
N PHE A 683 -25.40 -24.38 -21.15
CA PHE A 683 -24.27 -23.63 -21.68
C PHE A 683 -24.40 -23.40 -23.18
N LYS A 684 -23.71 -22.37 -23.65
CA LYS A 684 -23.52 -22.07 -25.05
C LYS A 684 -22.04 -22.19 -25.38
N VAL A 685 -21.73 -23.04 -26.35
CA VAL A 685 -20.36 -23.17 -26.88
C VAL A 685 -20.03 -21.92 -27.70
N VAL A 686 -18.86 -21.34 -27.43
CA VAL A 686 -18.32 -20.19 -28.15
C VAL A 686 -16.94 -20.55 -28.68
N THR A 687 -16.87 -20.74 -30.00
CA THR A 687 -15.63 -21.05 -30.74
C THR A 687 -15.03 -19.84 -31.46
N ASP A 688 -15.75 -18.69 -31.46
CA ASP A 688 -15.36 -17.46 -32.15
C ASP A 688 -15.28 -16.30 -31.14
N LEU A 689 -14.09 -15.69 -31.06
CA LEU A 689 -13.74 -14.57 -30.17
C LEU A 689 -14.66 -13.35 -30.36
N ASN A 690 -15.08 -13.06 -31.59
CA ASN A 690 -15.94 -11.89 -31.86
C ASN A 690 -17.35 -12.08 -31.26
N LYS A 691 -17.83 -13.32 -31.18
CA LYS A 691 -19.15 -13.64 -30.61
C LYS A 691 -19.14 -13.69 -29.07
N LEU A 692 -17.95 -13.85 -28.46
CA LEU A 692 -17.80 -13.81 -27.01
C LEU A 692 -18.03 -12.38 -26.48
N VAL A 693 -17.51 -11.37 -27.18
CA VAL A 693 -17.70 -9.94 -26.88
C VAL A 693 -19.18 -9.54 -26.90
N ASP A 694 -19.95 -9.97 -27.91
CA ASP A 694 -21.39 -9.70 -28.02
C ASP A 694 -22.24 -10.38 -26.92
N SER A 695 -21.67 -11.37 -26.23
CA SER A 695 -22.36 -12.16 -25.19
C SER A 695 -22.04 -11.74 -23.75
N LEU A 696 -21.10 -10.82 -23.56
CA LEU A 696 -20.70 -10.31 -22.24
C LEU A 696 -21.41 -8.97 -21.94
N PRO A 697 -22.23 -8.88 -20.88
CA PRO A 697 -22.86 -7.62 -20.51
C PRO A 697 -21.80 -6.59 -20.08
N GLY A 698 -21.75 -5.43 -20.77
CA GLY A 698 -20.91 -4.29 -20.37
C GLY A 698 -19.54 -4.18 -21.04
N PHE A 699 -19.29 -4.89 -22.15
CA PHE A 699 -18.06 -4.79 -22.94
C PHE A 699 -18.11 -3.80 -24.12
N THR A 700 -19.24 -3.10 -24.32
CA THR A 700 -19.37 -1.96 -25.25
C THR A 700 -19.22 -0.62 -24.56
#